data_AF-A0A238K6C9-F1
#
_entry.id   AF-A0A238K6C9-F1
#
_cell.length_a   1.000
_cell.length_b   1.000
_cell.length_c   1.000
_cell.angle_alpha   90.00
_cell.angle_beta   90.00
_cell.angle_gamma   90.00
#
_symmetry.space_group_name_H-M   'P 1'
#
loop_
_entity.id
_entity.type
_entity.pdbx_description
1 polymer ?
#
loop_
_entity_poly.entity_id
_entity_poly.type
_entity_poly.pdbx_seq_one_letter_code
_entity_poly.pdbx_strand_id
1 'polypeptide(L)'
;MGVSSRLKITYVFLIGLWVLVLPVTAKSAEQWLDYDLPGLAFSVPADWEITYRRRDVEYNFASPDGTYTLWVRWWFPDEPLLGYDDIVFHDFMTLAGHDALLTRTESEIDRFLSIAFPEHKNADGEIILFQLFSPIDLPVAAQEEKMNQLIEKLSIQGQSARPPSLLKFSQGAQNSDPAQVAQSGQGSAVDRFYDRDAQFSLPKPEGWNIHTAQGAGVSQVAVVAPDHDAMVLALVARGAQAQTATDQALGLLYRDALVVKSIEADLYLDIEDMGVHAIETIAKIYAINGIAMPYPNGRVTIFQGQGDDISFVIVTIRSEGASDALRLQLDDIALGFSTAAVEGGAADPGLVWLAPLNDRFGGNCRLEPLENWSHPTRAVMEDANVTLHFVALCQNGVYPVFGVGFPYDPQGATSDYFHPLYIKMMTANGGWSYSFLSVVDNMLSNVFVKNETTLSLAVEDLFPVQPQSMAIDPAGETNKADNTAAPPKTRNDALVFDGQDLAGWDSFAFDGADYAAHVKLEQHGLRFAIPDGAYWGKTGLVYRQEQFAFPEKDNESSIEISVRFDADASNSLTIALVDPANAMQNPWDSHAFRFQIRKNETAGDLMMTVRDAAGIPKARFPWPNGSAGLKFILRPDDVFELRNDADVMLARWQNPTSWPKGPWSLAVYAQVPWKNSAASLLLNEVSVTHRAIERRPNTDQLGARDIALFDGTALAPLWAPIENAEDLFLNYARLADGALRIQWPQDVGYAKYIGLYSPEPALWLDQFDDTASARITVEMDGGASNGFEIGLQQPFGLHHNMLDRSAWTASWRRQTDGSFTFRSAVENKDVVVLAEGLASIPDQFDIVLTSQGVVIEAGGLPSDPVPWTQLMDGAGLRLWLYALKSDVGSEPSGLVLRNIALTYEPGKKRSDPKPAAGVDPLPEKVLFDGATTTNWVPMSQGDALFGDLASITGTGLLMERRDTPPNANRIGLASKDKVVVLDERLLSTSHVTTFQLDPKKDNLAGWIYLASNPDDPYDTAGVAVDLQKLHIGPDAGGLRVRLYSGHMYYSHAQRVLPENWFETWDGSVRLVLSDGKVAVELGDTPAIAMQSDKSRRGQSYHIVVKPGQRKTHLAEAIALGKITATWRTPNGMSQADRWRLVDDADFDAGAFADLMAIERLEMEND
;
A
#
# COMPACT_ATOMS: atom_id res chain seq x y z
N MET A 1 51.95 14.62 -29.76
CA MET A 1 52.07 14.71 -31.24
C MET A 1 51.06 13.70 -31.81
N GLY A 2 50.23 13.97 -32.81
CA GLY A 2 49.92 15.24 -33.49
C GLY A 2 49.22 14.98 -34.84
N VAL A 3 48.05 15.61 -35.07
CA VAL A 3 47.39 16.03 -36.36
C VAL A 3 47.90 15.35 -37.66
N SER A 4 47.09 14.77 -38.57
CA SER A 4 45.83 15.31 -39.13
C SER A 4 45.14 14.38 -40.18
N SER A 5 43.89 14.73 -40.55
CA SER A 5 43.26 14.83 -41.91
C SER A 5 43.44 13.71 -42.97
N ARG A 6 42.40 13.08 -43.55
CA ARG A 6 41.27 13.50 -44.46
C ARG A 6 41.63 13.64 -45.97
N LEU A 7 40.88 12.91 -46.83
CA LEU A 7 40.32 13.19 -48.19
C LEU A 7 40.15 11.84 -48.93
N LYS A 8 38.96 11.40 -49.41
CA LYS A 8 38.03 11.87 -50.47
C LYS A 8 38.49 11.61 -51.92
N ILE A 9 37.58 11.05 -52.75
CA ILE A 9 37.40 11.12 -54.24
C ILE A 9 36.69 9.80 -54.69
N THR A 10 35.71 9.71 -55.62
CA THR A 10 34.80 10.66 -56.30
C THR A 10 33.72 9.91 -57.11
N TYR A 11 32.43 10.28 -56.96
CA TYR A 11 31.30 10.27 -57.94
C TYR A 11 30.99 9.05 -58.86
N VAL A 12 29.69 8.80 -59.07
CA VAL A 12 28.94 9.20 -60.31
C VAL A 12 27.42 9.12 -60.07
N PHE A 13 26.68 10.01 -60.73
CA PHE A 13 25.21 10.16 -60.70
C PHE A 13 24.56 9.56 -61.95
N LEU A 14 23.30 9.11 -61.87
CA LEU A 14 22.38 9.15 -63.01
C LEU A 14 20.91 9.21 -62.53
N ILE A 15 20.08 9.94 -63.27
CA ILE A 15 18.71 10.33 -62.90
C ILE A 15 17.71 9.60 -63.79
N GLY A 16 16.60 9.13 -63.21
CA GLY A 16 15.48 8.50 -63.92
C GLY A 16 14.14 8.89 -63.31
N LEU A 17 13.67 10.12 -63.57
CA LEU A 17 12.38 10.61 -63.10
C LEU A 17 11.28 10.31 -64.14
N TRP A 18 10.22 9.61 -63.73
CA TRP A 18 8.93 9.62 -64.44
C TRP A 18 7.80 9.78 -63.42
N VAL A 19 6.94 10.77 -63.67
CA VAL A 19 5.77 11.06 -62.84
C VAL A 19 4.51 10.58 -63.57
N LEU A 20 3.67 9.81 -62.88
CA LEU A 20 2.34 9.46 -63.35
C LEU A 20 1.37 9.51 -62.17
N VAL A 21 0.61 10.61 -62.08
CA VAL A 21 -0.38 10.83 -61.02
C VAL A 21 -1.76 10.42 -61.52
N LEU A 22 -2.37 9.43 -60.88
CA LEU A 22 -3.83 9.39 -60.67
C LEU A 22 -4.14 8.91 -59.24
N PRO A 23 -5.25 9.35 -58.63
CA PRO A 23 -5.49 9.21 -57.18
C PRO A 23 -6.49 8.08 -56.84
N VAL A 24 -7.02 8.16 -55.61
CA VAL A 24 -8.02 7.31 -54.92
C VAL A 24 -7.40 6.23 -54.04
N THR A 25 -7.09 6.65 -52.81
CA THR A 25 -7.06 5.77 -51.63
C THR A 25 -8.47 5.26 -51.34
N ALA A 26 -8.77 4.02 -51.74
CA ALA A 26 -9.84 3.29 -51.08
C ALA A 26 -9.37 2.94 -49.66
N LYS A 27 -10.05 3.44 -48.63
CA LYS A 27 -9.88 2.91 -47.27
C LYS A 27 -10.33 1.45 -47.35
N SER A 28 -9.44 0.50 -47.07
CA SER A 28 -9.90 -0.89 -46.86
C SER A 28 -10.87 -0.88 -45.69
N ALA A 29 -11.91 -1.71 -45.76
CA ALA A 29 -12.62 -2.07 -44.54
C ALA A 29 -11.63 -2.81 -43.63
N GLU A 30 -11.59 -2.41 -42.37
CA GLU A 30 -10.95 -3.15 -41.28
C GLU A 30 -11.60 -4.53 -41.24
N GLN A 31 -10.82 -5.60 -41.38
CA GLN A 31 -11.32 -6.98 -41.26
C GLN A 31 -11.38 -7.34 -39.77
N TRP A 32 -12.27 -8.25 -39.40
CA TRP A 32 -12.51 -8.63 -38.01
C TRP A 32 -12.54 -10.16 -37.87
N LEU A 33 -12.14 -10.66 -36.71
CA LEU A 33 -12.15 -12.08 -36.33
C LEU A 33 -12.98 -12.26 -35.04
N ASP A 34 -13.82 -13.29 -35.02
CA ASP A 34 -14.74 -13.59 -33.91
C ASP A 34 -14.13 -14.61 -32.92
N TYR A 35 -14.39 -14.41 -31.63
CA TYR A 35 -13.87 -15.19 -30.51
C TYR A 35 -14.94 -15.44 -29.44
N ASP A 36 -14.84 -16.57 -28.73
CA ASP A 36 -15.79 -16.97 -27.69
C ASP A 36 -15.14 -17.44 -26.39
N LEU A 37 -15.82 -17.12 -25.29
CA LEU A 37 -15.74 -17.66 -23.94
C LEU A 37 -17.15 -18.14 -23.53
N PRO A 38 -17.32 -19.00 -22.49
CA PRO A 38 -18.63 -19.43 -22.02
C PRO A 38 -19.53 -18.23 -21.72
N GLY A 39 -20.66 -18.12 -22.43
CA GLY A 39 -21.62 -17.03 -22.26
C GLY A 39 -21.21 -15.68 -22.90
N LEU A 40 -20.05 -15.57 -23.54
CA LEU A 40 -19.50 -14.31 -24.07
C LEU A 40 -18.89 -14.51 -25.45
N ALA A 41 -19.32 -13.75 -26.45
CA ALA A 41 -18.67 -13.74 -27.77
C ALA A 41 -18.41 -12.31 -28.24
N PHE A 42 -17.27 -12.08 -28.87
CA PHE A 42 -16.76 -10.75 -29.27
C PHE A 42 -15.93 -10.85 -30.55
N SER A 43 -15.57 -9.71 -31.14
CA SER A 43 -14.65 -9.68 -32.29
C SER A 43 -13.56 -8.62 -32.08
N VAL A 44 -12.37 -8.87 -32.63
CA VAL A 44 -11.26 -7.89 -32.71
C VAL A 44 -10.84 -7.68 -34.18
N PRO A 45 -10.10 -6.61 -34.53
CA PRO A 45 -9.55 -6.46 -35.87
C PRO A 45 -8.62 -7.62 -36.24
N ALA A 46 -8.66 -8.05 -37.50
CA ALA A 46 -8.03 -9.30 -37.97
C ALA A 46 -6.50 -9.24 -38.07
N ASP A 47 -5.91 -8.07 -37.84
CA ASP A 47 -4.48 -7.82 -37.76
C ASP A 47 -3.95 -7.77 -36.31
N TRP A 48 -4.83 -7.79 -35.29
CA TRP A 48 -4.40 -7.84 -33.88
C TRP A 48 -3.92 -9.25 -33.51
N GLU A 49 -2.77 -9.32 -32.84
CA GLU A 49 -2.14 -10.58 -32.43
C GLU A 49 -2.66 -11.05 -31.08
N ILE A 50 -2.94 -12.36 -30.92
CA ILE A 50 -3.32 -12.96 -29.63
C ILE A 50 -2.05 -13.14 -28.80
N THR A 51 -1.88 -12.34 -27.75
CA THR A 51 -0.72 -12.39 -26.86
C THR A 51 -0.86 -13.39 -25.72
N TYR A 52 -2.09 -13.71 -25.30
CA TYR A 52 -2.37 -14.75 -24.29
C TYR A 52 -3.76 -15.37 -24.48
N ARG A 53 -3.94 -16.61 -24.00
CA ARG A 53 -5.25 -17.30 -23.98
C ARG A 53 -5.31 -18.35 -22.87
N ARG A 54 -6.41 -18.35 -22.10
CA ARG A 54 -6.82 -19.44 -21.22
C ARG A 54 -8.19 -19.97 -21.65
N ARG A 55 -8.31 -21.27 -21.90
CA ARG A 55 -9.57 -21.86 -22.40
C ARG A 55 -10.68 -21.60 -21.40
N ASP A 56 -11.84 -21.22 -21.90
CA ASP A 56 -13.04 -20.92 -21.12
C ASP A 56 -12.88 -19.77 -20.10
N VAL A 57 -11.72 -19.10 -20.04
CA VAL A 57 -11.39 -18.06 -19.04
C VAL A 57 -10.88 -16.74 -19.65
N GLU A 58 -9.92 -16.70 -20.58
CA GLU A 58 -9.25 -15.44 -20.97
C GLU A 58 -8.71 -15.42 -22.42
N TYR A 59 -8.70 -14.24 -23.05
CA TYR A 59 -7.91 -13.90 -24.25
C TYR A 59 -7.34 -12.49 -24.14
N ASN A 60 -6.06 -12.33 -24.44
CA ASN A 60 -5.40 -11.02 -24.52
C ASN A 60 -4.84 -10.80 -25.93
N PHE A 61 -4.88 -9.57 -26.43
CA PHE A 61 -4.55 -9.17 -27.78
C PHE A 61 -3.73 -7.87 -27.81
N ALA A 62 -2.89 -7.67 -28.83
CA ALA A 62 -2.19 -6.40 -29.08
C ALA A 62 -2.40 -5.90 -30.52
N SER A 63 -2.43 -4.57 -30.71
CA SER A 63 -2.53 -3.95 -32.03
C SER A 63 -1.18 -3.94 -32.79
N PRO A 64 -1.18 -3.95 -34.13
CA PRO A 64 0.06 -3.97 -34.95
C PRO A 64 1.03 -2.81 -34.71
N ASP A 65 0.54 -1.70 -34.16
CA ASP A 65 1.27 -0.47 -33.85
C ASP A 65 1.65 -0.36 -32.37
N GLY A 66 1.34 -1.38 -31.54
CA GLY A 66 1.57 -1.38 -30.10
C GLY A 66 0.78 -0.33 -29.31
N THR A 67 -0.12 0.43 -29.97
CA THR A 67 -0.87 1.52 -29.34
C THR A 67 -1.99 1.02 -28.43
N TYR A 68 -2.46 -0.21 -28.62
CA TYR A 68 -3.51 -0.83 -27.84
C TYR A 68 -3.16 -2.26 -27.43
N THR A 69 -3.54 -2.62 -26.20
CA THR A 69 -3.64 -4.01 -25.73
C THR A 69 -5.06 -4.23 -25.20
N LEU A 70 -5.72 -5.31 -25.57
CA LEU A 70 -7.06 -5.68 -25.10
C LEU A 70 -7.00 -6.99 -24.31
N TRP A 71 -7.53 -7.01 -23.08
CA TRP A 71 -7.74 -8.21 -22.28
C TRP A 71 -9.23 -8.51 -22.15
N VAL A 72 -9.64 -9.78 -22.30
CA VAL A 72 -11.04 -10.23 -22.19
C VAL A 72 -11.09 -11.51 -21.37
N ARG A 73 -11.64 -11.46 -20.15
CA ARG A 73 -11.59 -12.60 -19.22
C ARG A 73 -12.75 -12.74 -18.26
N TRP A 74 -12.90 -13.96 -17.73
CA TRP A 74 -13.53 -14.24 -16.45
C TRP A 74 -12.50 -14.01 -15.34
N TRP A 75 -12.84 -13.17 -14.36
CA TRP A 75 -11.97 -12.78 -13.25
C TRP A 75 -12.74 -12.92 -11.93
N PHE A 76 -12.08 -13.43 -10.89
CA PHE A 76 -12.66 -13.55 -9.56
C PHE A 76 -12.47 -12.23 -8.80
N PRO A 77 -13.50 -11.64 -8.18
CA PRO A 77 -13.38 -10.37 -7.47
C PRO A 77 -12.73 -10.56 -6.09
N ASP A 78 -11.41 -10.78 -6.09
CA ASP A 78 -10.55 -10.80 -4.91
C ASP A 78 -10.17 -9.39 -4.44
N GLU A 79 -10.02 -8.45 -5.37
CA GLU A 79 -9.85 -7.01 -5.12
C GLU A 79 -11.14 -6.21 -5.34
N PRO A 80 -11.31 -5.05 -4.68
CA PRO A 80 -12.42 -4.16 -4.97
C PRO A 80 -12.22 -3.48 -6.33
N LEU A 81 -13.26 -3.50 -7.18
CA LEU A 81 -13.23 -2.87 -8.52
C LEU A 81 -13.12 -1.34 -8.51
N LEU A 82 -13.15 -0.71 -7.32
CA LEU A 82 -13.12 0.72 -7.06
C LEU A 82 -12.37 0.98 -5.75
N GLY A 83 -11.88 2.21 -5.54
CA GLY A 83 -11.24 2.64 -4.29
C GLY A 83 -9.73 2.90 -4.40
N TYR A 84 -9.11 2.58 -5.54
CA TYR A 84 -7.71 2.94 -5.83
C TYR A 84 -7.58 4.39 -6.35
N ASP A 85 -6.51 5.08 -5.94
CA ASP A 85 -6.24 6.49 -6.27
C ASP A 85 -6.00 6.75 -7.78
N ASP A 86 -5.62 5.72 -8.54
CA ASP A 86 -5.35 5.76 -9.97
C ASP A 86 -6.61 5.60 -10.84
N ILE A 87 -7.75 5.22 -10.25
CA ILE A 87 -9.07 5.18 -10.92
C ILE A 87 -9.62 6.61 -11.05
N VAL A 88 -9.04 7.35 -11.99
CA VAL A 88 -9.42 8.73 -12.33
C VAL A 88 -10.86 8.89 -12.83
N PHE A 89 -11.51 7.80 -13.24
CA PHE A 89 -12.92 7.79 -13.60
C PHE A 89 -13.57 6.41 -13.38
N HIS A 90 -14.83 6.39 -12.92
CA HIS A 90 -15.68 5.20 -12.98
C HIS A 90 -17.15 5.54 -13.17
N ASP A 91 -17.90 4.59 -13.71
CA ASP A 91 -19.34 4.65 -13.91
C ASP A 91 -19.92 3.26 -14.27
N PHE A 92 -21.23 3.07 -14.18
CA PHE A 92 -21.89 1.84 -14.63
C PHE A 92 -22.69 2.05 -15.93
N MET A 93 -22.92 0.99 -16.71
CA MET A 93 -23.78 1.01 -17.90
C MET A 93 -24.37 -0.37 -18.21
N THR A 94 -25.57 -0.42 -18.79
CA THR A 94 -26.12 -1.69 -19.32
C THR A 94 -25.51 -2.03 -20.68
N LEU A 95 -24.85 -3.19 -20.80
CA LEU A 95 -24.34 -3.77 -22.04
C LEU A 95 -24.88 -5.19 -22.25
N ALA A 96 -25.32 -5.49 -23.48
CA ALA A 96 -25.91 -6.80 -23.83
C ALA A 96 -27.10 -7.25 -22.93
N GLY A 97 -27.75 -6.32 -22.21
CA GLY A 97 -28.84 -6.63 -21.27
C GLY A 97 -28.40 -6.99 -19.85
N HIS A 98 -27.11 -6.80 -19.52
CA HIS A 98 -26.54 -6.93 -18.19
C HIS A 98 -25.90 -5.61 -17.76
N ASP A 99 -25.92 -5.29 -16.48
CA ASP A 99 -25.23 -4.11 -15.98
C ASP A 99 -23.73 -4.38 -15.77
N ALA A 100 -22.94 -3.36 -16.09
CA ALA A 100 -21.50 -3.40 -16.18
C ALA A 100 -20.89 -2.17 -15.49
N LEU A 101 -19.72 -2.32 -14.89
CA LEU A 101 -18.93 -1.23 -14.30
C LEU A 101 -17.78 -0.89 -15.24
N LEU A 102 -17.83 0.32 -15.81
CA LEU A 102 -16.83 0.92 -16.68
C LEU A 102 -15.91 1.85 -15.87
N THR A 103 -14.63 1.49 -15.76
CA THR A 103 -13.59 2.30 -15.12
C THR A 103 -12.56 2.82 -16.13
N ARG A 104 -11.84 3.88 -15.75
CA ARG A 104 -10.62 4.33 -16.39
C ARG A 104 -9.55 4.53 -15.33
N THR A 105 -8.41 3.88 -15.53
CA THR A 105 -7.25 3.95 -14.65
C THR A 105 -6.10 4.62 -15.40
N GLU A 106 -5.35 5.51 -14.74
CA GLU A 106 -4.22 6.25 -15.32
C GLU A 106 -3.00 6.19 -14.38
N SER A 107 -1.90 5.63 -14.88
CA SER A 107 -0.59 5.56 -14.20
C SER A 107 0.38 6.63 -14.73
N GLU A 108 1.63 6.62 -14.27
CA GLU A 108 2.68 7.52 -14.79
C GLU A 108 3.03 7.29 -16.28
N ILE A 109 2.64 6.14 -16.86
CA ILE A 109 3.01 5.73 -18.23
C ILE A 109 1.84 5.23 -19.10
N ASP A 110 0.78 4.67 -18.51
CA ASP A 110 -0.30 3.99 -19.23
C ASP A 110 -1.69 4.44 -18.76
N ARG A 111 -2.68 4.31 -19.66
CA ARG A 111 -4.11 4.47 -19.38
C ARG A 111 -4.85 3.22 -19.81
N PHE A 112 -5.74 2.68 -18.97
CA PHE A 112 -6.65 1.61 -19.41
C PHE A 112 -8.12 1.90 -19.10
N LEU A 113 -8.98 1.60 -20.08
CA LEU A 113 -10.43 1.56 -19.95
C LEU A 113 -10.84 0.11 -19.65
N SER A 114 -11.61 -0.14 -18.60
CA SER A 114 -11.96 -1.48 -18.15
C SER A 114 -13.47 -1.61 -17.93
N ILE A 115 -14.09 -2.67 -18.42
CA ILE A 115 -15.51 -2.97 -18.20
C ILE A 115 -15.64 -4.32 -17.48
N ALA A 116 -16.01 -4.26 -16.22
CA ALA A 116 -16.41 -5.41 -15.41
C ALA A 116 -17.93 -5.65 -15.54
N PHE A 117 -18.41 -6.87 -15.29
CA PHE A 117 -19.84 -7.20 -15.21
C PHE A 117 -20.14 -7.83 -13.84
N PRO A 118 -20.23 -7.05 -12.74
CA PRO A 118 -20.10 -7.55 -11.35
C PRO A 118 -21.16 -8.56 -10.90
N GLU A 119 -22.20 -8.70 -11.72
CA GLU A 119 -23.48 -9.34 -11.44
C GLU A 119 -23.73 -10.49 -12.41
N HIS A 120 -23.07 -10.45 -13.58
CA HIS A 120 -23.05 -11.52 -14.55
C HIS A 120 -22.02 -12.57 -14.12
N LYS A 121 -22.23 -13.14 -12.93
CA LYS A 121 -21.38 -14.18 -12.38
C LYS A 121 -21.58 -15.48 -13.15
N ASN A 122 -20.49 -16.18 -13.44
CA ASN A 122 -20.59 -17.58 -13.85
C ASN A 122 -20.90 -18.47 -12.64
N ALA A 123 -21.05 -19.78 -12.87
CA ALA A 123 -21.36 -20.75 -11.81
C ALA A 123 -20.29 -20.84 -10.69
N ASP A 124 -19.11 -20.27 -10.93
CA ASP A 124 -17.96 -20.29 -10.04
C ASP A 124 -17.76 -18.93 -9.31
N GLY A 125 -18.64 -17.95 -9.52
CA GLY A 125 -18.61 -16.63 -8.87
C GLY A 125 -17.73 -15.57 -9.56
N GLU A 126 -17.00 -15.96 -10.61
CA GLU A 126 -16.18 -15.07 -11.43
C GLU A 126 -17.07 -14.17 -12.30
N ILE A 127 -16.60 -12.96 -12.60
CA ILE A 127 -17.29 -11.94 -13.41
C ILE A 127 -16.53 -11.68 -14.72
N ILE A 128 -17.22 -11.16 -15.74
CA ILE A 128 -16.56 -10.78 -17.00
C ILE A 128 -15.80 -9.45 -16.81
N LEU A 129 -14.61 -9.35 -17.39
CA LEU A 129 -13.73 -8.18 -17.39
C LEU A 129 -13.17 -7.94 -18.82
N PHE A 130 -13.30 -6.73 -19.34
CA PHE A 130 -12.95 -6.36 -20.73
C PHE A 130 -12.14 -5.05 -20.71
N GLN A 131 -10.81 -5.12 -20.89
CA GLN A 131 -9.87 -4.02 -20.58
C GLN A 131 -9.03 -3.61 -21.80
N LEU A 132 -9.09 -2.35 -22.21
CA LEU A 132 -8.31 -1.77 -23.30
C LEU A 132 -7.24 -0.81 -22.73
N PHE A 133 -5.98 -1.20 -22.78
CA PHE A 133 -4.80 -0.41 -22.42
C PHE A 133 -4.29 0.42 -23.60
N SER A 134 -3.68 1.57 -23.32
CA SER A 134 -2.92 2.40 -24.27
C SER A 134 -1.97 3.36 -23.53
N PRO A 135 -0.91 3.88 -24.17
CA PRO A 135 -0.04 4.91 -23.59
C PRO A 135 -0.79 6.13 -23.03
N ILE A 136 -0.27 6.73 -21.96
CA ILE A 136 -0.89 7.88 -21.26
C ILE A 136 -1.03 9.14 -22.13
N ASP A 137 -0.17 9.32 -23.13
CA ASP A 137 -0.16 10.47 -24.05
C ASP A 137 -1.17 10.35 -25.21
N LEU A 138 -1.71 9.15 -25.46
CA LEU A 138 -2.81 8.95 -26.40
C LEU A 138 -4.04 9.73 -25.92
N PRO A 139 -4.68 10.59 -26.75
CA PRO A 139 -5.88 11.32 -26.34
C PRO A 139 -7.01 10.36 -25.94
N VAL A 140 -7.60 10.55 -24.76
CA VAL A 140 -8.64 9.65 -24.18
C VAL A 140 -9.75 9.31 -25.18
N ALA A 141 -10.21 10.30 -25.94
CA ALA A 141 -11.25 10.13 -26.96
C ALA A 141 -10.88 9.13 -28.09
N ALA A 142 -9.60 8.90 -28.38
CA ALA A 142 -9.15 7.89 -29.34
C ALA A 142 -9.23 6.48 -28.75
N GLN A 143 -8.90 6.32 -27.47
CA GLN A 143 -9.07 5.07 -26.73
C GLN A 143 -10.56 4.75 -26.52
N GLU A 144 -11.37 5.74 -26.16
CA GLU A 144 -12.83 5.62 -26.09
C GLU A 144 -13.42 5.20 -27.44
N GLU A 145 -13.01 5.82 -28.55
CA GLU A 145 -13.47 5.45 -29.90
C GLU A 145 -13.10 4.00 -30.27
N LYS A 146 -11.85 3.55 -30.01
CA LYS A 146 -11.49 2.14 -30.24
C LYS A 146 -12.24 1.19 -29.29
N MET A 147 -12.49 1.58 -28.05
CA MET A 147 -13.30 0.81 -27.10
C MET A 147 -14.77 0.68 -27.55
N ASN A 148 -15.39 1.75 -28.08
CA ASN A 148 -16.73 1.68 -28.70
C ASN A 148 -16.75 0.65 -29.85
N GLN A 149 -15.76 0.69 -30.74
CA GLN A 149 -15.68 -0.22 -31.90
C GLN A 149 -15.54 -1.70 -31.50
N LEU A 150 -14.82 -1.99 -30.40
CA LEU A 150 -14.70 -3.33 -29.84
C LEU A 150 -16.02 -3.79 -29.18
N ILE A 151 -16.68 -2.91 -28.42
CA ILE A 151 -17.94 -3.22 -27.73
C ILE A 151 -19.11 -3.41 -28.70
N GLU A 152 -19.12 -2.75 -29.88
CA GLU A 152 -20.10 -3.02 -30.95
C GLU A 152 -20.07 -4.48 -31.46
N LYS A 153 -19.03 -5.24 -31.13
CA LYS A 153 -18.89 -6.67 -31.44
C LYS A 153 -19.22 -7.59 -30.27
N LEU A 154 -19.30 -7.05 -29.05
CA LEU A 154 -19.53 -7.80 -27.82
C LEU A 154 -20.95 -8.38 -27.78
N SER A 155 -21.10 -9.57 -27.21
CA SER A 155 -22.39 -10.19 -26.97
C SER A 155 -22.34 -11.12 -25.76
N ILE A 156 -23.39 -11.07 -24.93
CA ILE A 156 -23.50 -11.85 -23.69
C ILE A 156 -24.76 -12.70 -23.76
N GLN A 157 -24.62 -14.00 -23.52
CA GLN A 157 -25.66 -15.03 -23.67
C GLN A 157 -26.43 -14.95 -25.01
N GLY A 158 -25.75 -14.53 -26.09
CA GLY A 158 -26.33 -14.35 -27.42
C GLY A 158 -27.07 -13.01 -27.64
N GLN A 159 -27.14 -12.14 -26.64
CA GLN A 159 -27.60 -10.75 -26.81
C GLN A 159 -26.42 -9.86 -27.25
N SER A 160 -26.49 -9.26 -28.43
CA SER A 160 -25.45 -8.32 -28.88
C SER A 160 -25.51 -7.00 -28.10
N ALA A 161 -24.36 -6.49 -27.68
CA ALA A 161 -24.21 -5.15 -27.14
C ALA A 161 -24.46 -4.11 -28.25
N ARG A 162 -25.68 -3.57 -28.30
CA ARG A 162 -25.95 -2.33 -29.03
C ARG A 162 -25.50 -1.17 -28.14
N PRO A 163 -24.49 -0.37 -28.52
CA PRO A 163 -24.04 0.74 -27.69
C PRO A 163 -25.18 1.76 -27.53
N PRO A 164 -25.54 2.17 -26.30
CA PRO A 164 -26.60 3.14 -26.05
C PRO A 164 -26.14 4.59 -26.34
N SER A 165 -25.86 4.88 -27.62
CA SER A 165 -25.50 6.20 -28.17
C SER A 165 -24.21 6.85 -27.63
N LEU A 166 -23.07 6.27 -28.03
CA LEU A 166 -21.69 6.56 -27.58
C LEU A 166 -21.44 6.20 -26.11
N LEU A 167 -20.26 5.66 -25.80
CA LEU A 167 -19.77 5.55 -24.42
C LEU A 167 -19.83 6.91 -23.74
N LYS A 168 -20.76 7.03 -22.78
CA LYS A 168 -20.99 8.21 -21.95
C LYS A 168 -21.46 7.82 -20.56
N PHE A 169 -20.59 7.11 -19.84
CA PHE A 169 -20.20 7.54 -18.49
C PHE A 169 -21.36 8.07 -17.61
N SER A 170 -22.48 7.34 -17.49
CA SER A 170 -23.63 7.54 -16.58
C SER A 170 -24.62 6.32 -16.44
N GLN A 171 -24.53 5.55 -15.33
CA GLN A 171 -25.57 4.78 -14.55
C GLN A 171 -25.83 3.24 -14.73
N GLY A 172 -26.01 2.49 -13.59
CA GLY A 172 -26.29 1.02 -13.42
C GLY A 172 -27.42 0.69 -12.39
N ALA A 173 -27.55 -0.46 -11.66
CA ALA A 173 -26.77 -1.71 -11.43
C ALA A 173 -27.58 -2.83 -10.64
N GLN A 174 -26.98 -4.03 -10.41
CA GLN A 174 -27.18 -5.17 -9.42
C GLN A 174 -28.03 -6.47 -9.74
N ASN A 175 -27.74 -7.76 -9.32
CA ASN A 175 -26.63 -8.51 -8.62
C ASN A 175 -26.87 -10.10 -8.55
N SER A 176 -25.93 -10.93 -7.98
CA SER A 176 -26.07 -12.23 -7.20
C SER A 176 -25.47 -13.64 -7.67
N ASP A 177 -25.65 -14.73 -6.86
CA ASP A 177 -24.68 -15.84 -6.45
C ASP A 177 -25.37 -17.23 -6.07
N PRO A 178 -24.77 -18.32 -5.43
CA PRO A 178 -23.49 -19.14 -5.52
C PRO A 178 -23.59 -20.72 -5.30
N ALA A 179 -22.44 -21.47 -5.18
CA ALA A 179 -22.12 -22.70 -4.34
C ALA A 179 -22.56 -24.19 -4.70
N GLN A 180 -22.01 -25.36 -4.22
CA GLN A 180 -20.70 -25.89 -3.65
C GLN A 180 -20.74 -27.45 -3.21
N VAL A 181 -19.58 -28.14 -2.91
CA VAL A 181 -19.24 -29.37 -2.03
C VAL A 181 -19.54 -30.88 -2.39
N ALA A 182 -18.93 -32.02 -1.87
CA ALA A 182 -17.79 -32.40 -0.92
C ALA A 182 -17.33 -33.95 -0.82
N GLN A 183 -16.05 -34.25 -0.39
CA GLN A 183 -15.25 -35.37 0.36
C GLN A 183 -15.35 -36.98 0.23
N SER A 184 -14.35 -37.94 0.08
CA SER A 184 -12.97 -38.17 -0.54
C SER A 184 -12.24 -39.64 -0.70
N GLY A 185 -12.75 -40.86 -0.30
CA GLY A 185 -12.24 -42.32 -0.34
C GLY A 185 -12.76 -43.59 0.57
N GLN A 186 -12.29 -44.91 0.59
CA GLN A 186 -11.05 -45.55 1.22
C GLN A 186 -10.25 -46.72 0.46
N GLY A 187 -8.90 -46.95 0.69
CA GLY A 187 -7.95 -47.69 -0.24
C GLY A 187 -6.75 -48.57 0.28
N SER A 188 -5.86 -49.13 -0.60
CA SER A 188 -4.64 -49.97 -0.28
C SER A 188 -3.71 -50.41 -1.45
N ALA A 189 -2.41 -50.68 -1.16
CA ALA A 189 -1.39 -51.59 -1.76
C ALA A 189 -1.28 -51.85 -3.30
N VAL A 190 -0.04 -51.87 -3.85
CA VAL A 190 0.21 -51.52 -5.26
C VAL A 190 1.34 -52.31 -5.98
N ASP A 191 1.13 -52.72 -7.24
CA ASP A 191 2.13 -53.27 -8.19
C ASP A 191 2.93 -52.12 -8.89
N ARG A 192 3.82 -52.33 -9.87
CA ARG A 192 4.57 -51.22 -10.54
C ARG A 192 4.60 -51.27 -12.08
N PHE A 193 4.48 -50.09 -12.68
CA PHE A 193 4.70 -49.77 -14.10
C PHE A 193 6.03 -49.04 -14.31
N TYR A 194 6.65 -49.15 -15.49
CA TYR A 194 7.87 -48.43 -15.87
C TYR A 194 7.76 -47.91 -17.31
N ASP A 195 7.84 -46.59 -17.45
CA ASP A 195 8.05 -45.90 -18.73
C ASP A 195 9.54 -45.97 -19.08
N ARG A 196 9.87 -46.40 -20.31
CA ARG A 196 11.25 -46.58 -20.77
C ARG A 196 11.83 -45.37 -21.49
N ASP A 197 10.99 -44.44 -21.92
CA ASP A 197 11.37 -43.32 -22.77
C ASP A 197 11.67 -42.10 -21.88
N ALA A 198 10.76 -41.80 -20.95
CA ALA A 198 10.98 -40.86 -19.85
C ALA A 198 11.60 -41.53 -18.60
N GLN A 199 11.83 -42.85 -18.65
CA GLN A 199 12.71 -43.60 -17.74
C GLN A 199 12.32 -43.43 -16.27
N PHE A 200 11.07 -43.73 -15.96
CA PHE A 200 10.51 -43.60 -14.61
C PHE A 200 9.54 -44.74 -14.28
N SER A 201 9.31 -45.02 -13.00
CA SER A 201 8.29 -45.97 -12.56
C SER A 201 7.25 -45.34 -11.64
N LEU A 202 6.01 -45.85 -11.76
CA LEU A 202 4.90 -45.54 -10.87
C LEU A 202 4.33 -46.84 -10.27
N PRO A 203 3.78 -46.78 -9.05
CA PRO A 203 2.87 -47.78 -8.57
C PRO A 203 1.59 -47.87 -9.44
N LYS A 204 1.13 -49.09 -9.75
CA LYS A 204 -0.13 -49.38 -10.44
C LYS A 204 -0.96 -50.39 -9.64
N PRO A 205 -2.14 -50.05 -9.09
CA PRO A 205 -2.88 -51.02 -8.27
C PRO A 205 -3.44 -52.19 -9.08
N GLU A 206 -3.80 -53.29 -8.41
CA GLU A 206 -4.47 -54.41 -9.07
C GLU A 206 -5.80 -53.95 -9.68
N GLY A 207 -6.11 -54.41 -10.89
CA GLY A 207 -7.29 -53.99 -11.66
C GLY A 207 -7.19 -52.61 -12.35
N TRP A 208 -6.32 -51.70 -11.92
CA TRP A 208 -6.22 -50.35 -12.53
C TRP A 208 -5.62 -50.40 -13.93
N ASN A 209 -6.17 -49.58 -14.83
CA ASN A 209 -5.76 -49.46 -16.23
C ASN A 209 -4.64 -48.43 -16.40
N ILE A 210 -3.88 -48.53 -17.50
CA ILE A 210 -2.85 -47.55 -17.87
C ILE A 210 -3.09 -47.05 -19.30
N HIS A 211 -2.99 -45.74 -19.47
CA HIS A 211 -3.04 -45.03 -20.74
C HIS A 211 -1.77 -44.19 -20.88
N THR A 212 -1.04 -44.36 -21.98
CA THR A 212 0.21 -43.64 -22.27
C THR A 212 0.04 -42.73 -23.48
N ALA A 213 0.54 -41.50 -23.40
CA ALA A 213 0.59 -40.53 -24.50
C ALA A 213 1.93 -39.77 -24.45
N GLN A 214 2.36 -39.20 -25.58
CA GLN A 214 3.57 -38.37 -25.66
C GLN A 214 3.27 -37.10 -26.47
N GLY A 215 3.78 -35.96 -26.01
CA GLY A 215 3.58 -34.66 -26.65
C GLY A 215 4.29 -33.53 -25.89
N ALA A 216 4.62 -32.44 -26.60
CA ALA A 216 5.28 -31.25 -26.03
C ALA A 216 6.57 -31.51 -25.22
N GLY A 217 7.31 -32.60 -25.51
CA GLY A 217 8.52 -32.98 -24.78
C GLY A 217 8.29 -33.80 -23.51
N VAL A 218 7.05 -34.21 -23.25
CA VAL A 218 6.61 -34.90 -22.02
C VAL A 218 6.05 -36.29 -22.36
N SER A 219 6.44 -37.32 -21.60
CA SER A 219 5.70 -38.59 -21.55
C SER A 219 4.60 -38.50 -20.48
N GLN A 220 3.39 -38.92 -20.86
CA GLN A 220 2.18 -38.76 -20.06
C GLN A 220 1.60 -40.14 -19.77
N VAL A 221 1.50 -40.49 -18.49
CA VAL A 221 1.05 -41.81 -18.04
C VAL A 221 -0.11 -41.64 -17.06
N ALA A 222 -1.32 -41.98 -17.51
CA ALA A 222 -2.52 -41.98 -16.69
C ALA A 222 -2.83 -43.40 -16.19
N VAL A 223 -2.82 -43.58 -14.87
CA VAL A 223 -3.22 -44.79 -14.15
C VAL A 223 -4.65 -44.57 -13.63
N VAL A 224 -5.62 -45.35 -14.10
CA VAL A 224 -7.06 -45.07 -13.92
C VAL A 224 -7.76 -46.20 -13.16
N ALA A 225 -8.62 -45.85 -12.21
CA ALA A 225 -9.44 -46.80 -11.45
C ALA A 225 -10.40 -47.60 -12.37
N PRO A 226 -10.78 -48.85 -12.01
CA PRO A 226 -11.67 -49.68 -12.84
C PRO A 226 -13.01 -49.02 -13.16
N ASP A 227 -13.56 -48.25 -12.22
CA ASP A 227 -14.86 -47.57 -12.34
C ASP A 227 -14.73 -46.11 -12.86
N HIS A 228 -13.52 -45.70 -13.28
CA HIS A 228 -13.18 -44.36 -13.79
C HIS A 228 -13.43 -43.19 -12.81
N ASP A 229 -13.60 -43.48 -11.52
CA ASP A 229 -13.90 -42.53 -10.45
C ASP A 229 -12.66 -41.91 -9.76
N ALA A 230 -11.46 -42.34 -10.17
CA ALA A 230 -10.18 -41.75 -9.79
C ALA A 230 -9.07 -42.04 -10.82
N MET A 231 -8.02 -41.20 -10.79
CA MET A 231 -6.86 -41.29 -11.70
C MET A 231 -5.60 -40.71 -11.03
N VAL A 232 -4.43 -41.25 -11.36
CA VAL A 232 -3.14 -40.54 -11.26
C VAL A 232 -2.61 -40.30 -12.67
N LEU A 233 -2.25 -39.07 -12.99
CA LEU A 233 -1.52 -38.70 -14.20
C LEU A 233 -0.11 -38.26 -13.84
N ALA A 234 0.92 -39.00 -14.26
CA ALA A 234 2.28 -38.46 -14.30
C ALA A 234 2.56 -37.83 -15.66
N LEU A 235 2.97 -36.56 -15.62
CA LEU A 235 3.62 -35.84 -16.70
C LEU A 235 5.12 -35.84 -16.39
N VAL A 236 5.96 -36.46 -17.23
CA VAL A 236 7.41 -36.58 -16.97
C VAL A 236 8.20 -36.18 -18.20
N ALA A 237 9.16 -35.27 -18.03
CA ALA A 237 10.07 -34.84 -19.08
C ALA A 237 11.53 -34.94 -18.61
N ARG A 238 12.46 -35.05 -19.58
CA ARG A 238 13.91 -35.15 -19.29
C ARG A 238 14.75 -34.18 -20.13
N GLY A 239 15.95 -33.88 -19.63
CA GLY A 239 16.92 -32.97 -20.23
C GLY A 239 16.71 -31.49 -19.88
N ALA A 240 17.50 -30.60 -20.48
CA ALA A 240 17.55 -29.17 -20.13
C ALA A 240 16.28 -28.34 -20.45
N GLN A 241 15.21 -28.98 -20.93
CA GLN A 241 13.88 -28.39 -21.09
C GLN A 241 12.82 -29.19 -20.31
N ALA A 242 13.22 -30.09 -19.40
CA ALA A 242 12.31 -30.93 -18.64
C ALA A 242 11.28 -30.11 -17.87
N GLN A 243 11.75 -29.21 -17.01
CA GLN A 243 10.91 -28.26 -16.26
C GLN A 243 10.06 -27.41 -17.21
N THR A 244 10.65 -26.81 -18.24
CA THR A 244 9.89 -26.00 -19.22
C THR A 244 8.81 -26.80 -19.94
N ALA A 245 9.02 -28.10 -20.19
CA ALA A 245 8.06 -28.99 -20.84
C ALA A 245 6.97 -29.48 -19.87
N THR A 246 7.30 -29.81 -18.62
CA THR A 246 6.30 -30.14 -17.58
C THR A 246 5.51 -28.91 -17.16
N ASP A 247 6.10 -27.74 -17.05
CA ASP A 247 5.42 -26.47 -16.79
C ASP A 247 4.57 -26.03 -17.99
N GLN A 248 5.01 -26.27 -19.23
CA GLN A 248 4.14 -26.12 -20.40
C GLN A 248 3.00 -27.13 -20.40
N ALA A 249 3.22 -28.39 -20.03
CA ALA A 249 2.17 -29.42 -19.99
C ALA A 249 1.18 -29.22 -18.83
N LEU A 250 1.64 -28.78 -17.67
CA LEU A 250 0.81 -28.36 -16.54
C LEU A 250 0.11 -27.02 -16.85
N GLY A 251 0.78 -26.09 -17.51
CA GLY A 251 0.18 -24.89 -18.09
C GLY A 251 -0.94 -25.26 -19.07
N LEU A 252 -0.74 -26.25 -19.94
CA LEU A 252 -1.77 -26.80 -20.82
C LEU A 252 -2.89 -27.51 -20.05
N LEU A 253 -2.62 -28.19 -18.92
CA LEU A 253 -3.67 -28.69 -18.04
C LEU A 253 -4.48 -27.53 -17.42
N TYR A 254 -3.84 -26.56 -16.77
CA TYR A 254 -4.48 -25.36 -16.20
C TYR A 254 -5.17 -24.47 -17.24
N ARG A 255 -4.77 -24.59 -18.50
CA ARG A 255 -5.38 -23.94 -19.65
C ARG A 255 -6.60 -24.70 -20.15
N ASP A 256 -6.50 -26.00 -20.42
CA ASP A 256 -7.46 -26.74 -21.25
C ASP A 256 -8.29 -27.81 -20.51
N ALA A 257 -7.89 -28.20 -19.29
CA ALA A 257 -8.41 -29.39 -18.60
C ALA A 257 -8.71 -29.25 -17.09
N LEU A 258 -8.00 -28.38 -16.36
CA LEU A 258 -8.10 -28.20 -14.90
C LEU A 258 -8.32 -26.72 -14.57
N VAL A 259 -9.55 -26.33 -14.22
CA VAL A 259 -9.85 -24.99 -13.73
C VAL A 259 -9.90 -25.03 -12.21
N VAL A 260 -8.78 -24.70 -11.56
CA VAL A 260 -8.67 -24.56 -10.09
C VAL A 260 -9.66 -23.51 -9.58
N LYS A 261 -10.36 -23.82 -8.49
CA LYS A 261 -11.36 -22.95 -7.84
C LYS A 261 -11.07 -22.64 -6.38
N SER A 262 -10.35 -23.51 -5.67
CA SER A 262 -9.76 -23.22 -4.35
C SER A 262 -8.44 -23.96 -4.19
N ILE A 263 -7.53 -23.38 -3.39
CA ILE A 263 -6.40 -24.09 -2.81
C ILE A 263 -6.81 -24.54 -1.40
N GLU A 264 -6.64 -25.82 -1.13
CA GLU A 264 -7.12 -26.51 0.07
C GLU A 264 -5.97 -26.86 1.03
N ALA A 265 -4.78 -27.12 0.47
CA ALA A 265 -3.53 -27.30 1.20
C ALA A 265 -2.33 -26.96 0.30
N ASP A 266 -1.29 -26.43 0.92
CA ASP A 266 0.05 -26.25 0.34
C ASP A 266 1.04 -27.05 1.21
N LEU A 267 1.80 -27.95 0.61
CA LEU A 267 2.66 -28.92 1.28
C LEU A 267 4.02 -29.04 0.57
N TYR A 268 5.08 -29.18 1.36
CA TYR A 268 6.43 -29.45 0.86
C TYR A 268 6.88 -30.79 1.47
N LEU A 269 7.31 -31.72 0.62
CA LEU A 269 7.62 -33.11 0.95
C LEU A 269 8.67 -33.66 -0.04
N ASP A 270 9.28 -34.81 0.25
CA ASP A 270 10.32 -35.38 -0.60
C ASP A 270 9.86 -36.65 -1.33
N ILE A 271 10.29 -36.84 -2.59
CA ILE A 271 10.13 -38.08 -3.37
C ILE A 271 11.48 -38.41 -4.02
N GLU A 272 12.06 -39.58 -3.73
CA GLU A 272 13.46 -39.93 -4.12
C GLU A 272 14.47 -38.81 -3.81
N ASP A 273 14.38 -38.22 -2.63
CA ASP A 273 15.21 -37.10 -2.15
C ASP A 273 15.13 -35.80 -3.01
N MET A 274 14.25 -35.76 -4.03
CA MET A 274 13.85 -34.53 -4.70
C MET A 274 12.76 -33.82 -3.90
N GLY A 275 12.95 -32.52 -3.65
CA GLY A 275 11.91 -31.68 -3.03
C GLY A 275 10.71 -31.53 -3.96
N VAL A 276 9.52 -31.81 -3.44
CA VAL A 276 8.25 -31.78 -4.16
C VAL A 276 7.31 -30.77 -3.51
N HIS A 277 6.81 -29.87 -4.34
CA HIS A 277 5.73 -28.94 -3.98
C HIS A 277 4.39 -29.60 -4.31
N ALA A 278 3.52 -29.77 -3.32
CA ALA A 278 2.27 -30.50 -3.44
C ALA A 278 1.08 -29.62 -3.03
N ILE A 279 0.34 -29.14 -4.02
CA ILE A 279 -0.85 -28.29 -3.83
C ILE A 279 -2.10 -29.15 -3.96
N GLU A 280 -2.96 -29.24 -2.94
CA GLU A 280 -4.32 -29.76 -3.10
C GLU A 280 -5.29 -28.63 -3.47
N THR A 281 -6.15 -28.88 -4.45
CA THR A 281 -7.16 -27.95 -4.94
C THR A 281 -8.53 -28.61 -5.06
N ILE A 282 -9.59 -27.81 -5.02
CA ILE A 282 -10.84 -28.17 -5.72
C ILE A 282 -10.74 -27.58 -7.13
N ALA A 283 -10.98 -28.42 -8.14
CA ALA A 283 -10.91 -28.01 -9.54
C ALA A 283 -12.08 -28.58 -10.34
N LYS A 284 -12.51 -27.82 -11.36
CA LYS A 284 -13.38 -28.29 -12.42
C LYS A 284 -12.53 -29.04 -13.45
N ILE A 285 -12.94 -30.27 -13.77
CA ILE A 285 -12.14 -31.25 -14.52
C ILE A 285 -12.84 -31.53 -15.86
N TYR A 286 -12.13 -31.25 -16.95
CA TYR A 286 -12.50 -31.72 -18.29
C TYR A 286 -11.69 -32.98 -18.66
N ALA A 287 -12.06 -33.64 -19.77
CA ALA A 287 -11.46 -34.92 -20.15
C ALA A 287 -9.97 -34.82 -20.52
N ILE A 288 -9.08 -35.36 -19.68
CA ILE A 288 -7.63 -35.40 -19.90
C ILE A 288 -7.29 -36.60 -20.78
N ASN A 289 -6.58 -36.39 -21.89
CA ASN A 289 -6.17 -37.44 -22.84
C ASN A 289 -7.34 -38.35 -23.30
N GLY A 290 -8.55 -37.79 -23.36
CA GLY A 290 -9.79 -38.50 -23.73
C GLY A 290 -10.46 -39.27 -22.59
N ILE A 291 -9.88 -39.28 -21.39
CA ILE A 291 -10.43 -39.90 -20.19
C ILE A 291 -11.30 -38.86 -19.46
N ALA A 292 -12.61 -39.07 -19.47
CA ALA A 292 -13.57 -38.24 -18.72
C ALA A 292 -13.85 -38.84 -17.34
N MET A 293 -13.82 -38.02 -16.30
CA MET A 293 -14.32 -38.40 -14.97
C MET A 293 -15.86 -38.39 -14.96
N PRO A 294 -16.54 -39.21 -14.13
CA PRO A 294 -18.00 -39.23 -14.01
C PRO A 294 -18.59 -38.03 -13.26
N TYR A 295 -17.75 -37.10 -12.81
CA TYR A 295 -18.09 -35.87 -12.07
C TYR A 295 -17.39 -34.66 -12.72
N PRO A 296 -18.02 -33.46 -12.74
CA PRO A 296 -17.44 -32.26 -13.33
C PRO A 296 -16.43 -31.56 -12.42
N ASN A 297 -16.55 -31.73 -11.09
CA ASN A 297 -15.70 -31.13 -10.07
C ASN A 297 -15.09 -32.24 -9.20
N GLY A 298 -13.85 -32.06 -8.79
CA GLY A 298 -13.13 -33.04 -7.97
C GLY A 298 -12.02 -32.41 -7.14
N ARG A 299 -11.48 -33.19 -6.21
CA ARG A 299 -10.22 -32.83 -5.54
C ARG A 299 -9.05 -33.26 -6.39
N VAL A 300 -8.13 -32.33 -6.61
CA VAL A 300 -6.98 -32.49 -7.49
C VAL A 300 -5.73 -32.07 -6.74
N THR A 301 -4.84 -33.02 -6.48
CA THR A 301 -3.55 -32.76 -5.81
C THR A 301 -2.44 -32.82 -6.84
N ILE A 302 -1.67 -31.74 -6.95
CA ILE A 302 -0.65 -31.53 -7.98
C ILE A 302 0.70 -31.51 -7.28
N PHE A 303 1.45 -32.60 -7.46
CA PHE A 303 2.80 -32.80 -6.94
C PHE A 303 3.80 -32.42 -8.04
N GLN A 304 4.47 -31.27 -7.91
CA GLN A 304 5.53 -30.82 -8.81
C GLN A 304 6.90 -31.14 -8.19
N GLY A 305 7.71 -31.95 -8.89
CA GLY A 305 9.04 -32.33 -8.44
C GLY A 305 10.09 -32.19 -9.55
N GLN A 306 11.33 -31.97 -9.15
CA GLN A 306 12.44 -31.74 -10.07
C GLN A 306 13.76 -32.27 -9.51
N GLY A 307 14.51 -32.97 -10.35
CA GLY A 307 15.91 -33.31 -10.20
C GLY A 307 16.71 -32.84 -11.40
N ASP A 308 18.02 -33.11 -11.39
CA ASP A 308 18.99 -32.49 -12.31
C ASP A 308 18.70 -32.70 -13.82
N ASP A 309 18.16 -33.86 -14.20
CA ASP A 309 17.84 -34.21 -15.59
C ASP A 309 16.35 -34.50 -15.84
N ILE A 310 15.50 -34.42 -14.81
CA ILE A 310 14.10 -34.85 -14.84
C ILE A 310 13.21 -33.87 -14.08
N SER A 311 12.07 -33.51 -14.68
CA SER A 311 10.96 -32.88 -13.97
C SER A 311 9.73 -33.74 -14.14
N PHE A 312 8.92 -33.78 -13.08
CA PHE A 312 7.65 -34.47 -13.07
C PHE A 312 6.55 -33.63 -12.43
N VAL A 313 5.35 -33.77 -12.98
CA VAL A 313 4.12 -33.29 -12.36
C VAL A 313 3.19 -34.49 -12.24
N ILE A 314 2.90 -34.91 -11.00
CA ILE A 314 1.94 -35.98 -10.73
C ILE A 314 0.65 -35.32 -10.27
N VAL A 315 -0.42 -35.54 -11.03
CA VAL A 315 -1.76 -35.03 -10.73
C VAL A 315 -2.61 -36.20 -10.26
N THR A 316 -2.99 -36.20 -8.98
CA THR A 316 -4.00 -37.12 -8.47
C THR A 316 -5.38 -36.50 -8.63
N ILE A 317 -6.35 -37.26 -9.13
CA ILE A 317 -7.73 -36.81 -9.35
C ILE A 317 -8.67 -37.82 -8.72
N ARG A 318 -9.58 -37.31 -7.89
CA ARG A 318 -10.68 -38.04 -7.28
C ARG A 318 -11.93 -37.18 -7.32
N SER A 319 -13.12 -37.78 -7.23
CA SER A 319 -14.32 -36.99 -6.92
C SER A 319 -14.06 -36.21 -5.64
N GLU A 320 -14.75 -35.09 -5.42
CA GLU A 320 -14.76 -34.52 -4.08
C GLU A 320 -15.18 -35.64 -3.10
N GLY A 321 -16.25 -36.39 -3.41
CA GLY A 321 -17.09 -37.19 -2.52
C GLY A 321 -16.81 -38.65 -2.18
N ALA A 322 -15.63 -39.22 -2.44
CA ALA A 322 -15.48 -40.66 -2.32
C ALA A 322 -15.34 -41.27 -0.88
N SER A 323 -15.52 -40.56 0.28
CA SER A 323 -15.02 -40.74 1.74
C SER A 323 -13.52 -40.41 2.25
N ASP A 324 -12.53 -41.33 2.50
CA ASP A 324 -11.02 -41.11 2.35
C ASP A 324 -10.07 -42.39 2.23
N ALA A 325 -9.18 -42.79 1.24
CA ALA A 325 -9.08 -42.75 -0.27
C ALA A 325 -7.73 -43.05 -0.92
N LEU A 326 -7.63 -42.87 -2.26
CA LEU A 326 -8.51 -41.92 -3.00
C LEU A 326 -7.73 -40.63 -2.82
N ARG A 327 -7.68 -40.15 -1.58
CA ARG A 327 -6.47 -39.54 -1.04
C ARG A 327 -5.34 -40.59 -0.84
N LEU A 328 -5.21 -41.24 0.32
CA LEU A 328 -4.06 -42.10 0.70
C LEU A 328 -3.51 -43.07 -0.37
N GLN A 329 -4.33 -43.69 -1.20
CA GLN A 329 -3.90 -44.62 -2.26
C GLN A 329 -3.43 -43.89 -3.53
N LEU A 330 -3.96 -42.70 -3.87
CA LEU A 330 -3.34 -41.86 -4.91
C LEU A 330 -2.09 -41.19 -4.34
N ASP A 331 -2.07 -40.85 -3.05
CA ASP A 331 -0.88 -40.36 -2.33
C ASP A 331 0.22 -41.45 -2.38
N ASP A 332 -0.07 -42.70 -2.00
CA ASP A 332 0.85 -43.86 -2.09
C ASP A 332 1.36 -44.09 -3.54
N ILE A 333 0.51 -43.84 -4.55
CA ILE A 333 0.93 -43.92 -5.96
C ILE A 333 1.86 -42.76 -6.33
N ALA A 334 1.52 -41.53 -5.97
CA ALA A 334 2.31 -40.34 -6.29
C ALA A 334 3.68 -40.36 -5.58
N LEU A 335 3.68 -40.57 -4.27
CA LEU A 335 4.87 -40.67 -3.43
C LEU A 335 5.76 -41.88 -3.77
N GLY A 336 5.21 -42.89 -4.46
CA GLY A 336 5.94 -44.06 -4.93
C GLY A 336 6.65 -43.90 -6.27
N PHE A 337 6.68 -42.70 -6.87
CA PHE A 337 7.40 -42.40 -8.13
C PHE A 337 8.91 -42.67 -8.05
N SER A 338 9.58 -42.95 -9.18
CA SER A 338 11.03 -43.28 -9.20
C SER A 338 11.71 -43.13 -10.58
N THR A 339 13.01 -42.83 -10.66
CA THR A 339 13.66 -42.10 -11.79
C THR A 339 14.91 -42.71 -12.47
N ALA A 340 15.14 -44.03 -12.47
CA ALA A 340 16.36 -44.62 -13.06
C ALA A 340 16.44 -44.62 -14.63
N ALA A 341 17.56 -44.10 -15.18
CA ALA A 341 17.72 -43.58 -16.55
C ALA A 341 18.43 -44.46 -17.63
N VAL A 342 18.25 -44.09 -18.93
CA VAL A 342 18.87 -44.62 -20.17
C VAL A 342 18.98 -43.57 -21.33
N GLU A 343 19.44 -42.34 -21.04
CA GLU A 343 20.18 -41.36 -21.90
C GLU A 343 19.60 -40.70 -23.21
N GLY A 344 19.67 -39.34 -23.26
CA GLY A 344 19.79 -38.48 -24.47
C GLY A 344 18.58 -37.57 -24.82
N GLY A 345 18.69 -36.39 -25.47
CA GLY A 345 19.85 -35.55 -25.88
C GLY A 345 19.48 -34.46 -26.94
N ALA A 346 20.01 -33.22 -26.86
CA ALA A 346 19.72 -32.08 -27.79
C ALA A 346 20.85 -31.00 -27.84
N ALA A 347 20.61 -29.79 -28.40
CA ALA A 347 21.65 -28.81 -28.86
C ALA A 347 21.80 -27.48 -28.06
N ASP A 348 22.87 -26.73 -28.36
CA ASP A 348 23.46 -25.60 -27.61
C ASP A 348 22.70 -24.24 -27.67
N PRO A 349 22.46 -23.55 -26.52
CA PRO A 349 21.69 -22.30 -26.45
C PRO A 349 22.48 -20.98 -26.67
N GLY A 350 23.82 -20.96 -26.67
CA GLY A 350 24.60 -19.70 -26.57
C GLY A 350 24.53 -18.77 -27.79
N LEU A 351 24.03 -19.26 -28.93
CA LEU A 351 24.18 -18.63 -30.26
C LEU A 351 23.54 -17.24 -30.42
N VAL A 352 22.41 -16.96 -29.77
CA VAL A 352 21.65 -15.71 -29.95
C VAL A 352 22.36 -14.48 -29.37
N TRP A 353 23.24 -14.69 -28.38
CA TRP A 353 23.93 -13.63 -27.63
C TRP A 353 25.19 -13.11 -28.31
N LEU A 354 25.69 -13.79 -29.35
CA LEU A 354 26.93 -13.41 -30.02
C LEU A 354 26.85 -12.01 -30.66
N ALA A 355 25.70 -11.58 -31.20
CA ALA A 355 25.58 -10.28 -31.84
C ALA A 355 25.74 -9.08 -30.87
N PRO A 356 24.94 -8.95 -29.78
CA PRO A 356 25.10 -7.85 -28.83
C PRO A 356 26.44 -7.89 -28.09
N LEU A 357 26.94 -9.07 -27.72
CA LEU A 357 28.26 -9.20 -27.09
C LEU A 357 29.38 -8.72 -28.03
N ASN A 358 29.27 -8.99 -29.33
CA ASN A 358 30.21 -8.44 -30.31
C ASN A 358 30.13 -6.91 -30.39
N ASP A 359 28.95 -6.30 -30.41
CA ASP A 359 28.83 -4.83 -30.44
C ASP A 359 29.42 -4.20 -29.16
N ARG A 360 29.03 -4.72 -27.98
CA ARG A 360 29.44 -4.20 -26.66
C ARG A 360 30.93 -4.41 -26.33
N PHE A 361 31.59 -5.42 -26.88
CA PHE A 361 33.01 -5.74 -26.59
C PHE A 361 33.98 -5.61 -27.78
N GLY A 362 33.53 -5.12 -28.94
CA GLY A 362 34.42 -4.71 -30.04
C GLY A 362 34.65 -5.72 -31.18
N GLY A 363 33.70 -6.63 -31.40
CA GLY A 363 33.54 -7.38 -32.67
C GLY A 363 34.32 -8.68 -32.80
N ASN A 364 34.76 -9.30 -31.70
CA ASN A 364 35.56 -10.52 -31.70
C ASN A 364 35.24 -11.53 -30.57
N CYS A 365 34.00 -11.59 -30.12
CA CYS A 365 33.51 -12.61 -29.19
C CYS A 365 33.27 -13.94 -29.91
N ARG A 366 33.71 -15.05 -29.31
CA ARG A 366 33.45 -16.44 -29.75
C ARG A 366 32.94 -17.29 -28.59
N LEU A 367 32.03 -18.22 -28.85
CA LEU A 367 31.58 -19.21 -27.84
C LEU A 367 32.63 -20.32 -27.68
N GLU A 368 32.81 -20.81 -26.44
CA GLU A 368 33.53 -22.05 -26.15
C GLU A 368 32.53 -23.20 -25.89
N PRO A 369 32.72 -24.40 -26.46
CA PRO A 369 31.86 -25.55 -26.17
C PRO A 369 31.98 -26.00 -24.71
N LEU A 370 30.89 -25.86 -23.93
CA LEU A 370 30.87 -26.13 -22.49
C LEU A 370 31.28 -27.56 -22.11
N GLU A 371 31.01 -28.54 -22.97
CA GLU A 371 31.41 -29.95 -22.81
C GLU A 371 32.92 -30.13 -22.59
N ASN A 372 33.72 -29.25 -23.20
CA ASN A 372 35.19 -29.31 -23.17
C ASN A 372 35.81 -28.11 -22.41
N TRP A 373 34.99 -27.20 -21.88
CA TRP A 373 35.45 -26.01 -21.19
C TRP A 373 35.72 -26.32 -19.70
N SER A 374 37.01 -26.40 -19.37
CA SER A 374 37.51 -26.62 -18.01
C SER A 374 38.38 -25.43 -17.59
N HIS A 375 37.94 -24.72 -16.55
CA HIS A 375 38.59 -23.54 -16.01
C HIS A 375 38.26 -23.41 -14.50
N PRO A 376 39.14 -22.89 -13.64
CA PRO A 376 38.88 -22.86 -12.19
C PRO A 376 37.64 -22.05 -11.78
N THR A 377 37.23 -21.06 -12.60
CA THR A 377 35.98 -20.31 -12.38
C THR A 377 34.74 -21.20 -12.48
N ARG A 378 34.79 -22.31 -13.23
CA ARG A 378 33.69 -23.26 -13.36
C ARG A 378 33.31 -23.85 -12.01
N ALA A 379 34.30 -24.39 -11.28
CA ALA A 379 34.11 -24.93 -9.94
C ALA A 379 33.61 -23.87 -8.94
N VAL A 380 33.98 -22.59 -9.11
CA VAL A 380 33.46 -21.50 -8.26
C VAL A 380 31.99 -21.17 -8.55
N MET A 381 31.55 -21.29 -9.80
CA MET A 381 30.13 -21.16 -10.16
C MET A 381 29.33 -22.36 -9.64
N GLU A 382 29.85 -23.57 -9.82
CA GLU A 382 29.25 -24.83 -9.35
C GLU A 382 29.16 -24.87 -7.80
N ASP A 383 30.23 -24.51 -7.06
CA ASP A 383 30.25 -24.34 -5.58
C ASP A 383 29.25 -23.28 -5.05
N ALA A 384 28.69 -22.45 -5.94
CA ALA A 384 27.76 -21.37 -5.61
C ALA A 384 26.35 -21.60 -6.20
N ASN A 385 26.06 -22.75 -6.82
CA ASN A 385 24.82 -23.01 -7.54
C ASN A 385 24.51 -21.98 -8.67
N VAL A 386 25.55 -21.42 -9.30
CA VAL A 386 25.41 -20.56 -10.50
C VAL A 386 25.36 -21.46 -11.74
N THR A 387 24.24 -21.47 -12.45
CA THR A 387 24.10 -22.27 -13.67
C THR A 387 24.82 -21.58 -14.84
N LEU A 388 25.79 -22.28 -15.44
CA LEU A 388 26.53 -21.78 -16.61
C LEU A 388 25.89 -22.27 -17.91
N HIS A 389 25.26 -21.37 -18.67
CA HIS A 389 24.60 -21.68 -19.94
C HIS A 389 25.53 -21.56 -21.16
N PHE A 390 26.51 -20.65 -21.13
CA PHE A 390 27.60 -20.60 -22.13
C PHE A 390 28.80 -19.77 -21.65
N VAL A 391 29.95 -19.90 -22.32
CA VAL A 391 31.08 -18.97 -22.19
C VAL A 391 31.37 -18.34 -23.54
N ALA A 392 31.41 -17.00 -23.58
CA ALA A 392 31.91 -16.24 -24.71
C ALA A 392 33.26 -15.61 -24.35
N LEU A 393 34.33 -15.91 -25.08
CA LEU A 393 35.60 -15.21 -24.93
C LEU A 393 35.68 -14.05 -25.93
N CYS A 394 35.63 -12.84 -25.40
CA CYS A 394 35.69 -11.56 -26.11
C CYS A 394 37.11 -10.96 -26.09
N GLN A 395 37.31 -9.84 -26.78
CA GLN A 395 38.57 -9.10 -26.85
C GLN A 395 39.76 -9.98 -27.28
N ASN A 396 39.59 -10.69 -28.40
CA ASN A 396 40.53 -11.67 -28.96
C ASN A 396 40.80 -12.89 -28.06
N GLY A 397 39.81 -13.28 -27.23
CA GLY A 397 39.89 -14.47 -26.38
C GLY A 397 40.46 -14.23 -24.98
N VAL A 398 40.60 -12.96 -24.56
CA VAL A 398 41.25 -12.57 -23.30
C VAL A 398 40.24 -12.15 -22.22
N TYR A 399 39.06 -11.66 -22.62
CA TYR A 399 38.02 -11.20 -21.68
C TYR A 399 36.84 -12.18 -21.69
N PRO A 400 36.66 -13.01 -20.64
CA PRO A 400 35.55 -13.96 -20.59
C PRO A 400 34.24 -13.27 -20.18
N VAL A 401 33.16 -13.62 -20.89
CA VAL A 401 31.78 -13.33 -20.52
C VAL A 401 31.07 -14.66 -20.29
N PHE A 402 30.58 -14.86 -19.07
CA PHE A 402 29.87 -16.07 -18.65
C PHE A 402 28.36 -15.81 -18.78
N GLY A 403 27.69 -16.49 -19.72
CA GLY A 403 26.23 -16.48 -19.82
C GLY A 403 25.67 -17.43 -18.75
N VAL A 404 24.96 -16.88 -17.77
CA VAL A 404 24.57 -17.59 -16.53
C VAL A 404 23.10 -17.39 -16.17
N GLY A 405 22.60 -18.31 -15.37
CA GLY A 405 21.39 -18.15 -14.56
C GLY A 405 21.79 -18.17 -13.10
N PHE A 406 21.38 -17.16 -12.35
CA PHE A 406 21.62 -17.08 -10.91
C PHE A 406 20.41 -17.64 -10.14
N PRO A 407 20.62 -18.26 -8.95
CA PRO A 407 19.54 -18.75 -8.10
C PRO A 407 18.81 -17.64 -7.32
N TYR A 408 19.31 -16.40 -7.41
CA TYR A 408 18.75 -15.19 -6.80
C TYR A 408 18.87 -14.03 -7.80
N ASP A 409 18.01 -13.02 -7.67
CA ASP A 409 18.06 -11.80 -8.49
C ASP A 409 19.40 -11.04 -8.28
N PRO A 410 20.21 -10.83 -9.33
CA PRO A 410 21.48 -10.10 -9.24
C PRO A 410 21.33 -8.57 -9.06
N GLN A 411 20.12 -8.01 -9.15
CA GLN A 411 19.77 -6.66 -8.71
C GLN A 411 19.34 -6.62 -7.23
N GLY A 412 18.99 -7.77 -6.66
CA GLY A 412 18.65 -7.96 -5.25
C GLY A 412 19.86 -7.93 -4.31
N ALA A 413 19.68 -8.39 -3.07
CA ALA A 413 20.71 -8.30 -2.02
C ALA A 413 22.02 -9.05 -2.40
N THR A 414 23.13 -8.33 -2.48
CA THR A 414 24.38 -8.83 -3.09
C THR A 414 25.46 -9.30 -2.11
N SER A 415 25.32 -9.09 -0.80
CA SER A 415 26.49 -9.03 0.09
C SER A 415 27.00 -10.36 0.64
N ASP A 416 26.14 -11.37 0.80
CA ASP A 416 26.46 -12.70 1.31
C ASP A 416 26.61 -13.76 0.20
N TYR A 417 25.87 -13.62 -0.90
CA TYR A 417 25.96 -14.48 -2.07
C TYR A 417 26.86 -13.90 -3.18
N PHE A 418 26.46 -12.77 -3.79
CA PHE A 418 27.10 -12.25 -4.99
C PHE A 418 28.50 -11.68 -4.76
N HIS A 419 28.77 -10.96 -3.67
CA HIS A 419 30.10 -10.40 -3.41
C HIS A 419 31.16 -11.48 -3.14
N PRO A 420 30.91 -12.52 -2.31
CA PRO A 420 31.83 -13.66 -2.21
C PRO A 420 31.99 -14.42 -3.53
N LEU A 421 30.92 -14.62 -4.30
CA LEU A 421 30.99 -15.18 -5.65
C LEU A 421 31.93 -14.35 -6.55
N TYR A 422 31.74 -13.03 -6.65
CA TYR A 422 32.53 -12.16 -7.53
C TYR A 422 34.03 -12.15 -7.17
N ILE A 423 34.36 -12.21 -5.87
CA ILE A 423 35.75 -12.27 -5.38
C ILE A 423 36.37 -13.65 -5.62
N LYS A 424 35.66 -14.75 -5.32
CA LYS A 424 36.11 -16.11 -5.65
C LYS A 424 36.32 -16.26 -7.16
N MET A 425 35.39 -15.76 -7.97
CA MET A 425 35.45 -15.79 -9.44
C MET A 425 36.65 -15.01 -9.96
N MET A 426 36.89 -13.80 -9.49
CA MET A 426 38.07 -13.02 -9.88
C MET A 426 39.37 -13.75 -9.52
N THR A 427 39.42 -14.38 -8.35
CA THR A 427 40.59 -15.15 -7.89
C THR A 427 40.82 -16.39 -8.76
N ALA A 428 39.75 -17.13 -9.07
CA ALA A 428 39.78 -18.29 -9.95
C ALA A 428 40.00 -17.93 -11.43
N ASN A 429 39.69 -16.69 -11.83
CA ASN A 429 40.04 -16.10 -13.13
C ASN A 429 41.45 -15.49 -13.15
N GLY A 430 42.30 -15.81 -12.15
CA GLY A 430 43.69 -15.38 -12.08
C GLY A 430 43.88 -13.86 -11.90
N GLY A 431 42.87 -13.15 -11.39
CA GLY A 431 42.87 -11.69 -11.24
C GLY A 431 42.49 -10.92 -12.51
N TRP A 432 42.02 -11.59 -13.57
CA TRP A 432 41.57 -10.94 -14.80
C TRP A 432 40.09 -10.58 -14.73
N SER A 433 39.76 -9.36 -15.15
CA SER A 433 38.38 -8.87 -15.30
C SER A 433 37.53 -9.75 -16.23
N TYR A 434 36.24 -9.84 -15.95
CA TYR A 434 35.27 -10.69 -16.66
C TYR A 434 33.86 -10.08 -16.54
N SER A 435 32.89 -10.59 -17.31
CA SER A 435 31.47 -10.26 -17.09
C SER A 435 30.61 -11.51 -16.87
N PHE A 436 29.51 -11.34 -16.15
CA PHE A 436 28.37 -12.23 -16.16
C PHE A 436 27.26 -11.61 -17.02
N LEU A 437 26.61 -12.40 -17.88
CA LEU A 437 25.36 -12.01 -18.53
C LEU A 437 24.26 -12.92 -17.96
N SER A 438 23.33 -12.36 -17.19
CA SER A 438 22.13 -13.09 -16.81
C SER A 438 21.25 -13.25 -18.04
N VAL A 439 21.06 -14.49 -18.48
CA VAL A 439 20.35 -14.79 -19.74
C VAL A 439 18.82 -14.73 -19.60
N VAL A 440 18.33 -14.70 -18.36
CA VAL A 440 16.90 -14.54 -18.03
C VAL A 440 16.56 -13.04 -17.95
N ASP A 441 17.39 -12.29 -17.22
CA ASP A 441 17.14 -10.87 -16.91
C ASP A 441 17.63 -9.92 -18.01
N ASN A 442 18.32 -10.44 -19.03
CA ASN A 442 19.01 -9.68 -20.10
C ASN A 442 20.10 -8.73 -19.59
N MET A 443 20.74 -9.05 -18.45
CA MET A 443 21.51 -8.07 -17.66
C MET A 443 23.01 -8.42 -17.61
N LEU A 444 23.88 -7.49 -17.99
CA LEU A 444 25.34 -7.66 -18.07
C LEU A 444 26.07 -7.03 -16.87
N SER A 445 26.50 -7.88 -15.94
CA SER A 445 27.32 -7.56 -14.77
C SER A 445 28.82 -7.63 -15.08
N ASN A 446 29.45 -6.48 -15.36
CA ASN A 446 30.89 -6.39 -15.64
C ASN A 446 31.70 -6.28 -14.34
N VAL A 447 32.58 -7.24 -14.05
CA VAL A 447 33.43 -7.26 -12.84
C VAL A 447 34.88 -7.03 -13.21
N PHE A 448 35.47 -5.93 -12.71
CA PHE A 448 36.84 -5.54 -13.07
C PHE A 448 37.67 -5.02 -11.89
N VAL A 449 38.99 -5.18 -11.99
CA VAL A 449 39.94 -4.67 -11.01
C VAL A 449 40.12 -3.15 -11.21
N LYS A 450 39.77 -2.35 -10.20
CA LYS A 450 39.86 -0.87 -10.22
C LYS A 450 41.19 -0.37 -9.64
N ASN A 451 41.77 -1.12 -8.71
CA ASN A 451 43.16 -1.01 -8.23
C ASN A 451 43.58 -2.36 -7.59
N GLU A 452 44.83 -2.51 -7.16
CA GLU A 452 45.41 -3.74 -6.58
C GLU A 452 44.64 -4.35 -5.38
N THR A 453 43.71 -3.61 -4.77
CA THR A 453 42.93 -4.01 -3.58
C THR A 453 41.42 -3.87 -3.75
N THR A 454 40.90 -3.51 -4.94
CA THR A 454 39.48 -3.19 -5.11
C THR A 454 38.93 -3.66 -6.44
N LEU A 455 37.90 -4.50 -6.39
CA LEU A 455 37.05 -4.82 -7.54
C LEU A 455 35.93 -3.80 -7.68
N SER A 456 35.37 -3.70 -8.88
CA SER A 456 34.18 -2.90 -9.15
C SER A 456 33.27 -3.65 -10.10
N LEU A 457 31.97 -3.58 -9.79
CA LEU A 457 30.89 -4.07 -10.61
C LEU A 457 30.30 -2.89 -11.38
N ALA A 458 30.02 -3.07 -12.66
CA ALA A 458 29.19 -2.17 -13.46
C ALA A 458 28.13 -2.99 -14.19
N VAL A 459 26.86 -2.73 -13.85
CA VAL A 459 25.69 -3.41 -14.41
C VAL A 459 25.10 -2.55 -15.53
N GLU A 460 24.75 -3.18 -16.64
CA GLU A 460 24.03 -2.56 -17.76
C GLU A 460 23.13 -3.60 -18.43
N ASP A 461 22.01 -3.18 -19.01
CA ASP A 461 21.13 -4.10 -19.75
C ASP A 461 21.71 -4.38 -21.15
N LEU A 462 21.70 -5.65 -21.55
CA LEU A 462 22.21 -6.11 -22.83
C LEU A 462 21.22 -7.11 -23.47
N PHE A 463 20.32 -6.59 -24.29
CA PHE A 463 19.27 -7.35 -24.97
C PHE A 463 19.78 -8.13 -26.21
N PRO A 464 19.15 -9.27 -26.56
CA PRO A 464 19.47 -10.02 -27.78
C PRO A 464 19.03 -9.23 -29.02
N VAL A 465 19.94 -9.03 -29.98
CA VAL A 465 19.70 -8.13 -31.12
C VAL A 465 18.62 -8.66 -32.06
N GLN A 466 17.50 -7.94 -32.12
CA GLN A 466 16.57 -7.97 -33.26
C GLN A 466 16.97 -6.91 -34.30
N PRO A 467 16.88 -7.18 -35.62
CA PRO A 467 17.39 -6.29 -36.66
C PRO A 467 16.48 -5.08 -36.95
N GLN A 468 17.05 -3.86 -37.04
CA GLN A 468 16.32 -2.59 -37.25
C GLN A 468 16.92 -1.68 -38.35
N SER A 469 16.23 -0.57 -38.69
CA SER A 469 16.64 0.46 -39.67
C SER A 469 16.15 1.90 -39.32
N MET A 470 16.92 2.94 -39.67
CA MET A 470 16.72 4.39 -39.34
C MET A 470 15.82 5.14 -40.40
N ALA A 471 15.51 6.46 -40.41
CA ALA A 471 16.00 7.73 -39.79
C ALA A 471 14.94 8.88 -40.05
N ILE A 472 15.00 10.19 -39.69
CA ILE A 472 15.94 11.12 -39.00
C ILE A 472 15.24 12.45 -38.55
N ASP A 473 15.91 13.31 -37.76
CA ASP A 473 15.53 14.63 -37.16
C ASP A 473 15.82 15.87 -38.12
N PRO A 474 15.64 17.21 -37.83
CA PRO A 474 15.32 17.93 -36.57
C PRO A 474 14.47 19.25 -36.58
N ALA A 475 14.26 19.81 -35.35
CA ALA A 475 14.29 21.24 -34.93
C ALA A 475 13.03 22.17 -34.87
N GLY A 476 12.94 22.96 -33.78
CA GLY A 476 12.03 24.13 -33.54
C GLY A 476 12.20 24.76 -32.13
N GLU A 477 11.97 26.06 -31.93
CA GLU A 477 12.42 26.82 -30.72
C GLU A 477 11.34 27.63 -29.93
N THR A 478 11.44 27.59 -28.59
CA THR A 478 11.14 28.65 -27.58
C THR A 478 9.74 29.32 -27.47
N ASN A 479 9.22 29.43 -26.23
CA ASN A 479 9.28 30.66 -25.41
C ASN A 479 8.71 30.49 -23.98
N LYS A 480 8.95 31.46 -23.09
CA LYS A 480 8.60 31.46 -21.65
C LYS A 480 8.06 32.83 -21.21
N ALA A 481 7.08 32.87 -20.30
CA ALA A 481 6.56 34.11 -19.70
C ALA A 481 6.05 33.91 -18.27
N ASP A 482 6.42 34.82 -17.37
CA ASP A 482 5.90 34.92 -15.99
C ASP A 482 4.56 35.66 -15.92
N ASN A 483 3.79 35.42 -14.86
CA ASN A 483 2.79 36.38 -14.37
C ASN A 483 2.56 36.20 -12.86
N THR A 484 3.04 37.16 -12.05
CA THR A 484 2.79 37.22 -10.61
C THR A 484 1.83 38.37 -10.29
N ALA A 485 0.74 38.06 -9.59
CA ALA A 485 -0.25 39.03 -9.11
C ALA A 485 -0.51 38.79 -7.62
N ALA A 486 -0.58 39.87 -6.84
CA ALA A 486 -0.78 39.79 -5.38
C ALA A 486 -2.29 39.66 -5.03
N PRO A 487 -2.64 38.93 -3.95
CA PRO A 487 -4.04 38.74 -3.56
C PRO A 487 -4.70 40.02 -3.02
N PRO A 488 -6.00 40.22 -3.26
CA PRO A 488 -6.77 41.33 -2.67
C PRO A 488 -7.04 41.11 -1.18
N LYS A 489 -7.40 42.18 -0.46
CA LYS A 489 -7.78 42.13 0.96
C LYS A 489 -9.27 41.81 1.09
N THR A 490 -9.60 40.78 1.85
CA THR A 490 -10.96 40.42 2.26
C THR A 490 -11.55 41.41 3.27
N ARG A 491 -12.88 41.41 3.40
CA ARG A 491 -13.61 42.11 4.47
C ARG A 491 -14.60 41.13 5.13
N ASN A 492 -14.77 41.24 6.44
CA ASN A 492 -15.51 40.24 7.22
C ASN A 492 -17.02 40.19 6.88
N ASP A 493 -17.55 38.96 6.90
CA ASP A 493 -18.96 38.56 7.08
C ASP A 493 -19.97 39.27 6.15
N ALA A 494 -20.17 38.68 4.96
CA ALA A 494 -21.01 39.22 3.91
C ALA A 494 -22.35 38.45 3.78
N LEU A 495 -23.46 39.19 3.89
CA LEU A 495 -24.73 38.75 3.29
C LEU A 495 -24.61 38.98 1.78
N VAL A 496 -24.55 37.90 1.00
CA VAL A 496 -24.26 37.93 -0.44
C VAL A 496 -25.55 38.00 -1.25
N PHE A 497 -26.63 37.38 -0.78
CA PHE A 497 -27.97 37.44 -1.36
C PHE A 497 -29.02 37.47 -0.25
N ASP A 498 -29.96 38.42 -0.30
CA ASP A 498 -30.99 38.67 0.73
C ASP A 498 -32.41 38.22 0.32
N GLY A 499 -32.53 37.55 -0.83
CA GLY A 499 -33.82 37.14 -1.39
C GLY A 499 -34.46 38.18 -2.32
N GLN A 500 -33.91 39.39 -2.44
CA GLN A 500 -34.54 40.53 -3.12
C GLN A 500 -33.62 41.30 -4.09
N ASP A 501 -32.35 41.54 -3.75
CA ASP A 501 -31.39 42.22 -4.62
C ASP A 501 -30.49 41.24 -5.38
N LEU A 502 -30.18 41.56 -6.64
CA LEU A 502 -29.25 40.82 -7.50
C LEU A 502 -27.98 41.62 -7.81
N ALA A 503 -27.77 42.77 -7.15
CA ALA A 503 -26.57 43.57 -7.28
C ALA A 503 -25.30 42.75 -7.01
N GLY A 504 -24.41 42.67 -8.02
CA GLY A 504 -23.14 41.93 -7.93
C GLY A 504 -23.19 40.46 -8.31
N TRP A 505 -24.38 39.95 -8.65
CA TRP A 505 -24.58 38.64 -9.25
C TRP A 505 -24.78 38.77 -10.76
N ASP A 506 -24.09 37.94 -11.53
CA ASP A 506 -24.33 37.75 -12.96
C ASP A 506 -25.07 36.43 -13.20
N SER A 507 -26.03 36.43 -14.12
CA SER A 507 -26.87 35.27 -14.43
C SER A 507 -26.30 34.38 -15.53
N PHE A 508 -26.50 33.07 -15.41
CA PHE A 508 -26.09 32.09 -16.42
C PHE A 508 -27.15 31.00 -16.64
N ALA A 509 -27.09 30.38 -17.82
CA ALA A 509 -27.80 29.15 -18.12
C ALA A 509 -27.03 28.29 -19.15
N PHE A 510 -27.05 26.97 -18.97
CA PHE A 510 -26.33 26.00 -19.78
C PHE A 510 -27.18 24.75 -20.06
N ASP A 511 -26.73 23.94 -21.02
CA ASP A 511 -27.14 22.55 -21.24
C ASP A 511 -28.65 22.29 -21.40
N GLY A 512 -29.41 23.28 -21.90
CA GLY A 512 -30.85 23.18 -22.15
C GLY A 512 -31.72 24.07 -21.26
N ALA A 513 -31.14 24.78 -20.28
CA ALA A 513 -31.85 25.78 -19.50
C ALA A 513 -31.78 27.19 -20.13
N ASP A 514 -32.74 28.06 -19.78
CA ASP A 514 -32.80 29.49 -20.11
C ASP A 514 -33.07 30.27 -18.81
N TYR A 515 -32.21 31.22 -18.45
CA TYR A 515 -32.35 31.98 -17.20
C TYR A 515 -33.61 32.86 -17.19
N ALA A 516 -33.92 33.53 -18.29
CA ALA A 516 -35.06 34.45 -18.37
C ALA A 516 -36.41 33.71 -18.41
N ALA A 517 -36.44 32.47 -18.91
CA ALA A 517 -37.62 31.61 -18.87
C ALA A 517 -37.79 30.88 -17.53
N HIS A 518 -36.69 30.37 -16.95
CA HIS A 518 -36.72 29.44 -15.81
C HIS A 518 -36.46 30.10 -14.45
N VAL A 519 -35.98 31.35 -14.38
CA VAL A 519 -35.67 32.03 -13.12
C VAL A 519 -36.54 33.27 -12.90
N LYS A 520 -37.15 33.39 -11.72
CA LYS A 520 -38.07 34.47 -11.34
C LYS A 520 -37.84 34.92 -9.91
N LEU A 521 -37.72 36.22 -9.71
CA LEU A 521 -37.73 36.83 -8.38
C LEU A 521 -39.18 36.89 -7.87
N GLU A 522 -39.43 36.31 -6.70
CA GLU A 522 -40.72 36.27 -6.02
C GLU A 522 -40.64 37.02 -4.68
N GLN A 523 -41.77 37.25 -4.00
CA GLN A 523 -41.80 38.06 -2.76
C GLN A 523 -40.98 37.48 -1.58
N HIS A 524 -40.51 36.24 -1.69
CA HIS A 524 -39.82 35.50 -0.63
C HIS A 524 -38.54 34.80 -1.11
N GLY A 525 -37.98 35.22 -2.26
CA GLY A 525 -36.74 34.66 -2.78
C GLY A 525 -36.71 34.51 -4.30
N LEU A 526 -35.63 33.93 -4.80
CA LEU A 526 -35.41 33.65 -6.22
C LEU A 526 -35.81 32.20 -6.53
N ARG A 527 -36.86 32.03 -7.34
CA ARG A 527 -37.29 30.72 -7.83
C ARG A 527 -36.57 30.37 -9.13
N PHE A 528 -35.86 29.26 -9.11
CA PHE A 528 -35.41 28.52 -10.28
C PHE A 528 -36.40 27.37 -10.53
N ALA A 529 -36.85 27.22 -11.77
CA ALA A 529 -37.80 26.20 -12.20
C ALA A 529 -37.46 25.72 -13.61
N ILE A 530 -36.57 24.74 -13.71
CA ILE A 530 -36.20 24.06 -14.96
C ILE A 530 -37.26 22.97 -15.23
N PRO A 531 -37.93 22.96 -16.39
CA PRO A 531 -38.93 21.95 -16.73
C PRO A 531 -38.31 20.61 -17.17
N ASP A 532 -39.11 19.56 -17.19
CA ASP A 532 -38.75 18.29 -17.84
C ASP A 532 -38.42 18.51 -19.33
N GLY A 533 -37.53 17.67 -19.86
CA GLY A 533 -37.02 17.76 -21.24
C GLY A 533 -35.87 18.75 -21.46
N ALA A 534 -35.45 19.50 -20.44
CA ALA A 534 -34.37 20.49 -20.51
C ALA A 534 -32.93 19.89 -20.51
N TYR A 535 -32.73 18.71 -21.11
CA TYR A 535 -31.45 18.01 -21.24
C TYR A 535 -30.64 17.90 -19.93
N TRP A 536 -29.50 18.58 -19.77
CA TRP A 536 -28.68 18.58 -18.55
C TRP A 536 -28.71 19.96 -17.88
N GLY A 537 -29.84 20.66 -18.01
CA GLY A 537 -30.03 22.07 -17.71
C GLY A 537 -29.49 22.53 -16.36
N LYS A 538 -28.76 23.64 -16.41
CA LYS A 538 -28.21 24.36 -15.25
C LYS A 538 -28.57 25.83 -15.40
N THR A 539 -29.13 26.48 -14.38
CA THR A 539 -29.34 27.93 -14.42
C THR A 539 -29.24 28.54 -13.03
N GLY A 540 -28.61 29.71 -12.96
CA GLY A 540 -27.90 30.13 -11.77
C GLY A 540 -27.42 31.57 -11.77
N LEU A 541 -26.78 31.91 -10.66
CA LEU A 541 -26.09 33.17 -10.44
C LEU A 541 -24.63 32.91 -10.07
N VAL A 542 -23.72 33.83 -10.43
CA VAL A 542 -22.35 33.88 -9.94
C VAL A 542 -22.01 35.26 -9.37
N TYR A 543 -21.48 35.29 -8.15
CA TYR A 543 -21.10 36.51 -7.45
C TYR A 543 -19.68 36.93 -7.84
N ARG A 544 -19.54 38.20 -8.27
CA ARG A 544 -18.26 38.72 -8.78
C ARG A 544 -17.77 40.01 -8.11
N GLN A 545 -18.48 40.52 -7.09
CA GLN A 545 -18.02 41.71 -6.35
C GLN A 545 -16.96 41.41 -5.29
N GLU A 546 -16.98 40.21 -4.69
CA GLU A 546 -15.95 39.74 -3.76
C GLU A 546 -15.38 38.40 -4.22
N GLN A 547 -14.16 38.10 -3.79
CA GLN A 547 -13.42 36.90 -4.14
C GLN A 547 -13.02 36.16 -2.87
N PHE A 548 -13.38 34.89 -2.80
CA PHE A 548 -13.14 34.02 -1.65
C PHE A 548 -11.84 33.25 -1.87
N ALA A 549 -10.89 33.34 -0.93
CA ALA A 549 -9.76 32.40 -0.90
C ALA A 549 -10.14 31.23 0.02
N PHE A 550 -9.70 30.00 -0.28
CA PHE A 550 -9.80 28.92 0.71
C PHE A 550 -8.97 29.26 1.96
N PRO A 551 -9.32 28.74 3.14
CA PRO A 551 -8.44 28.85 4.30
C PRO A 551 -7.08 28.21 4.00
N GLU A 552 -6.00 28.94 4.23
CA GLU A 552 -4.65 28.36 4.25
C GLU A 552 -4.48 27.55 5.54
N LYS A 553 -3.58 26.54 5.54
CA LYS A 553 -3.46 25.55 6.64
C LYS A 553 -3.08 26.13 8.00
N ASP A 554 -2.63 27.38 8.00
CA ASP A 554 -2.10 28.10 9.15
C ASP A 554 -3.15 29.11 9.70
N ASN A 555 -4.33 29.21 9.08
CA ASN A 555 -5.42 30.09 9.51
C ASN A 555 -6.14 29.53 10.76
N GLU A 556 -6.52 30.41 11.68
CA GLU A 556 -7.37 30.05 12.84
C GLU A 556 -8.89 30.04 12.54
N SER A 557 -9.29 30.12 11.26
CA SER A 557 -10.69 30.20 10.86
C SER A 557 -11.04 29.41 9.60
N SER A 558 -12.23 28.84 9.63
CA SER A 558 -12.95 28.26 8.50
C SER A 558 -13.64 29.35 7.69
N ILE A 559 -14.08 28.99 6.49
CA ILE A 559 -15.13 29.70 5.76
C ILE A 559 -16.41 28.89 5.85
N GLU A 560 -17.51 29.52 6.27
CA GLU A 560 -18.85 28.95 6.29
C GLU A 560 -19.69 29.65 5.21
N ILE A 561 -20.09 28.89 4.18
CA ILE A 561 -21.06 29.33 3.17
C ILE A 561 -22.44 28.85 3.63
N SER A 562 -23.31 29.78 4.02
CA SER A 562 -24.68 29.51 4.45
C SER A 562 -25.67 29.78 3.33
N VAL A 563 -26.59 28.84 3.09
CA VAL A 563 -27.67 28.99 2.11
C VAL A 563 -29.01 28.65 2.75
N ARG A 564 -29.96 29.59 2.69
CA ARG A 564 -31.36 29.37 3.10
C ARG A 564 -32.26 29.16 1.88
N PHE A 565 -33.11 28.16 1.92
CA PHE A 565 -34.06 27.83 0.86
C PHE A 565 -35.36 27.22 1.39
N ASP A 566 -36.42 27.22 0.59
CA ASP A 566 -37.64 26.47 0.86
C ASP A 566 -37.48 25.03 0.35
N ALA A 567 -37.36 24.09 1.27
CA ALA A 567 -37.10 22.69 1.03
C ALA A 567 -38.34 21.88 0.59
N ASP A 568 -39.54 22.44 0.72
CA ASP A 568 -40.77 21.84 0.18
C ASP A 568 -40.92 22.23 -1.30
N ALA A 569 -40.54 23.46 -1.64
CA ALA A 569 -40.52 23.99 -3.01
C ALA A 569 -39.29 23.60 -3.85
N SER A 570 -38.25 23.00 -3.25
CA SER A 570 -36.98 22.69 -3.90
C SER A 570 -36.72 21.18 -4.01
N ASN A 571 -36.08 20.76 -5.12
CA ASN A 571 -35.54 19.41 -5.31
C ASN A 571 -34.03 19.39 -5.66
N SER A 572 -33.41 20.55 -5.84
CA SER A 572 -32.02 20.70 -6.27
C SER A 572 -31.39 21.95 -5.66
N LEU A 573 -30.15 21.85 -5.18
CA LEU A 573 -29.31 22.97 -4.77
C LEU A 573 -27.87 22.67 -5.18
N THR A 574 -27.24 23.54 -5.96
CA THR A 574 -25.84 23.39 -6.36
C THR A 574 -25.04 24.65 -6.02
N ILE A 575 -23.86 24.47 -5.44
CA ILE A 575 -22.91 25.52 -5.11
C ILE A 575 -21.58 25.19 -5.78
N ALA A 576 -20.89 26.17 -6.35
CA ALA A 576 -19.53 26.00 -6.85
C ALA A 576 -18.65 27.20 -6.53
N LEU A 577 -17.37 26.94 -6.29
CA LEU A 577 -16.29 27.92 -6.31
C LEU A 577 -15.59 27.80 -7.67
N VAL A 578 -15.73 28.83 -8.49
CA VAL A 578 -15.25 28.91 -9.87
C VAL A 578 -14.16 29.98 -10.01
N ASP A 579 -13.21 29.77 -10.92
CA ASP A 579 -12.20 30.79 -11.24
C ASP A 579 -12.90 32.07 -11.75
N PRO A 580 -12.65 33.27 -11.18
CA PRO A 580 -13.22 34.53 -11.63
C PRO A 580 -13.03 34.84 -13.12
N ALA A 581 -11.95 34.36 -13.75
CA ALA A 581 -11.72 34.48 -15.19
C ALA A 581 -12.67 33.58 -16.01
N ASN A 582 -13.08 32.45 -15.45
CA ASN A 582 -13.94 31.43 -16.05
C ASN A 582 -15.37 31.42 -15.46
N ALA A 583 -15.73 32.43 -14.66
CA ALA A 583 -16.98 32.51 -13.90
C ALA A 583 -18.26 32.49 -14.76
N MET A 584 -18.17 32.89 -16.04
CA MET A 584 -19.30 32.85 -16.99
C MET A 584 -19.26 31.63 -17.93
N GLN A 585 -18.41 30.64 -17.66
CA GLN A 585 -18.44 29.33 -18.31
C GLN A 585 -19.33 28.37 -17.50
N ASN A 586 -19.59 27.18 -18.04
CA ASN A 586 -20.36 26.15 -17.35
C ASN A 586 -19.66 25.77 -16.04
N PRO A 587 -20.29 25.89 -14.85
CA PRO A 587 -19.65 25.54 -13.58
C PRO A 587 -19.24 24.06 -13.52
N TRP A 588 -19.79 23.19 -14.37
CA TRP A 588 -19.25 21.84 -14.54
C TRP A 588 -17.79 21.85 -15.01
N ASP A 589 -17.45 22.71 -15.97
CA ASP A 589 -16.14 22.80 -16.60
C ASP A 589 -15.20 23.80 -15.91
N SER A 590 -15.73 24.76 -15.13
CA SER A 590 -14.96 25.88 -14.51
C SER A 590 -14.84 25.86 -12.98
N HIS A 591 -15.49 24.92 -12.27
CA HIS A 591 -15.31 24.78 -10.82
C HIS A 591 -13.90 24.31 -10.46
N ALA A 592 -13.28 24.92 -9.45
CA ALA A 592 -12.23 24.24 -8.67
C ALA A 592 -12.86 23.31 -7.63
N PHE A 593 -14.09 23.61 -7.21
CA PHE A 593 -14.77 22.91 -6.12
C PHE A 593 -16.29 23.09 -6.23
N ARG A 594 -17.08 22.03 -6.01
CA ARG A 594 -18.54 22.02 -6.21
C ARG A 594 -19.24 21.07 -5.25
N PHE A 595 -20.40 21.49 -4.76
CA PHE A 595 -21.42 20.64 -4.13
C PHE A 595 -22.68 20.62 -5.00
N GLN A 596 -23.18 19.44 -5.34
CA GLN A 596 -24.54 19.24 -5.82
C GLN A 596 -25.33 18.49 -4.75
N ILE A 597 -26.50 19.01 -4.37
CA ILE A 597 -27.46 18.31 -3.51
C ILE A 597 -28.75 18.11 -4.31
N ARG A 598 -29.23 16.87 -4.37
CA ARG A 598 -30.52 16.51 -4.98
C ARG A 598 -31.46 15.91 -3.92
N LYS A 599 -32.76 16.20 -4.02
CA LYS A 599 -33.80 15.57 -3.22
C LYS A 599 -34.13 14.20 -3.83
N ASN A 600 -34.06 13.17 -3.01
CA ASN A 600 -34.31 11.77 -3.35
C ASN A 600 -35.30 11.20 -2.33
N GLU A 601 -36.59 11.26 -2.69
CA GLU A 601 -37.74 11.03 -1.80
C GLU A 601 -37.72 11.96 -0.56
N THR A 602 -37.39 11.40 0.61
CA THR A 602 -37.27 12.08 1.90
C THR A 602 -35.82 12.37 2.30
N ALA A 603 -34.84 12.06 1.44
CA ALA A 603 -33.42 12.27 1.67
C ALA A 603 -32.84 13.35 0.73
N GLY A 604 -31.75 13.98 1.16
CA GLY A 604 -30.82 14.69 0.29
C GLY A 604 -29.63 13.79 0.00
N ASP A 605 -29.33 13.59 -1.29
CA ASP A 605 -28.06 13.04 -1.72
C ASP A 605 -27.12 14.24 -2.02
N LEU A 606 -26.06 14.40 -1.23
CA LEU A 606 -24.92 15.27 -1.52
C LEU A 606 -23.95 14.55 -2.45
N MET A 607 -23.38 15.29 -3.40
CA MET A 607 -22.24 14.91 -4.20
C MET A 607 -21.24 16.08 -4.24
N MET A 608 -20.02 15.87 -3.75
CA MET A 608 -18.94 16.87 -3.81
C MET A 608 -17.96 16.51 -4.92
N THR A 609 -17.38 17.52 -5.58
CA THR A 609 -16.36 17.36 -6.61
C THR A 609 -15.29 18.42 -6.42
N VAL A 610 -14.03 17.98 -6.33
CA VAL A 610 -12.85 18.85 -6.32
C VAL A 610 -12.14 18.67 -7.66
N ARG A 611 -11.64 19.74 -8.26
CA ARG A 611 -10.80 19.66 -9.45
C ARG A 611 -9.48 18.96 -9.10
N ASP A 612 -9.02 18.10 -9.99
CA ASP A 612 -7.74 17.37 -9.92
C ASP A 612 -7.56 16.51 -8.64
N ALA A 613 -8.65 16.06 -8.01
CA ALA A 613 -8.64 15.07 -6.93
C ALA A 613 -9.33 13.77 -7.36
N ALA A 614 -8.81 12.64 -6.86
CA ALA A 614 -9.45 11.33 -7.03
C ALA A 614 -10.73 11.22 -6.18
N GLY A 615 -11.71 10.48 -6.70
CA GLY A 615 -12.98 10.20 -6.02
C GLY A 615 -14.05 11.30 -6.11
N ILE A 616 -15.32 10.89 -6.06
CA ILE A 616 -16.48 11.78 -5.98
C ILE A 616 -17.20 11.51 -4.65
N PRO A 617 -16.83 12.23 -3.56
CA PRO A 617 -17.53 12.18 -2.28
C PRO A 617 -19.06 12.24 -2.42
N LYS A 618 -19.74 11.32 -1.72
CA LYS A 618 -21.20 11.24 -1.63
C LYS A 618 -21.60 11.23 -0.16
N ALA A 619 -22.79 11.73 0.15
CA ALA A 619 -23.40 11.55 1.48
C ALA A 619 -24.93 11.59 1.38
N ARG A 620 -25.62 10.84 2.23
CA ARG A 620 -27.09 10.81 2.26
C ARG A 620 -27.62 11.21 3.64
N PHE A 621 -28.46 12.24 3.67
CA PHE A 621 -29.00 12.81 4.91
C PHE A 621 -30.51 13.07 4.80
N PRO A 622 -31.27 13.19 5.91
CA PRO A 622 -32.70 13.51 5.85
C PRO A 622 -32.94 14.89 5.22
N TRP A 623 -33.79 14.96 4.19
CA TRP A 623 -34.13 16.24 3.56
C TRP A 623 -34.96 17.10 4.52
N PRO A 624 -34.65 18.40 4.70
CA PRO A 624 -35.40 19.27 5.59
C PRO A 624 -36.79 19.61 5.02
N ASN A 625 -37.69 20.14 5.86
CA ASN A 625 -39.03 20.56 5.44
C ASN A 625 -39.20 22.07 5.68
N GLY A 626 -40.01 22.75 4.86
CA GLY A 626 -40.22 24.20 4.93
C GLY A 626 -38.95 25.02 4.66
N SER A 627 -38.84 26.21 5.25
CA SER A 627 -37.62 27.04 5.13
C SER A 627 -36.49 26.47 5.98
N ALA A 628 -35.35 26.18 5.36
CA ALA A 628 -34.20 25.53 5.99
C ALA A 628 -32.88 26.12 5.51
N GLY A 629 -31.89 26.17 6.41
CA GLY A 629 -30.50 26.50 6.13
C GLY A 629 -29.60 25.27 6.03
N LEU A 630 -28.67 25.31 5.07
CA LEU A 630 -27.50 24.43 4.97
C LEU A 630 -26.22 25.25 5.01
N LYS A 631 -25.25 24.79 5.80
CA LYS A 631 -23.93 25.38 6.03
C LYS A 631 -22.87 24.49 5.43
N PHE A 632 -22.05 25.05 4.54
CA PHE A 632 -20.92 24.37 3.91
C PHE A 632 -19.64 24.95 4.49
N ILE A 633 -18.99 24.21 5.39
CA ILE A 633 -17.85 24.68 6.17
C ILE A 633 -16.56 24.09 5.57
N LEU A 634 -15.62 24.98 5.23
CA LEU A 634 -14.31 24.65 4.68
C LEU A 634 -13.23 25.02 5.69
N ARG A 635 -12.41 24.05 6.11
CA ARG A 635 -11.47 24.18 7.23
C ARG A 635 -10.00 24.14 6.74
N PRO A 636 -9.07 24.91 7.35
CA PRO A 636 -7.61 24.85 7.15
C PRO A 636 -6.99 23.44 7.17
N ASP A 637 -7.56 22.50 7.93
CA ASP A 637 -7.09 21.11 8.01
C ASP A 637 -7.58 20.23 6.84
N ASP A 638 -7.89 20.85 5.69
CA ASP A 638 -8.46 20.25 4.48
C ASP A 638 -9.78 19.48 4.69
N VAL A 639 -10.49 19.75 5.80
CA VAL A 639 -11.78 19.12 6.13
C VAL A 639 -12.95 19.96 5.60
N PHE A 640 -13.91 19.27 4.98
CA PHE A 640 -15.25 19.80 4.70
C PHE A 640 -16.27 19.25 5.70
N GLU A 641 -17.21 20.10 6.14
CA GLU A 641 -18.41 19.71 6.90
C GLU A 641 -19.67 20.31 6.29
N LEU A 642 -20.73 19.49 6.11
CA LEU A 642 -22.09 19.96 5.87
C LEU A 642 -22.85 19.98 7.20
N ARG A 643 -23.40 21.13 7.60
CA ARG A 643 -24.26 21.27 8.79
C ARG A 643 -25.62 21.88 8.43
N ASN A 644 -26.62 21.72 9.29
CA ASN A 644 -27.93 22.37 9.14
C ASN A 644 -28.07 23.63 10.02
N ASP A 645 -29.25 24.26 10.00
CA ASP A 645 -29.60 25.39 10.88
C ASP A 645 -29.30 25.12 12.37
N ALA A 646 -29.55 23.91 12.86
CA ALA A 646 -29.28 23.49 14.25
C ALA A 646 -27.81 23.06 14.50
N ASP A 647 -26.92 23.30 13.53
CA ASP A 647 -25.50 22.93 13.53
C ASP A 647 -25.20 21.41 13.63
N VAL A 648 -26.22 20.57 13.42
CA VAL A 648 -26.09 19.11 13.32
C VAL A 648 -25.30 18.76 12.06
N MET A 649 -24.27 17.93 12.22
CA MET A 649 -23.43 17.46 11.13
C MET A 649 -24.17 16.43 10.26
N LEU A 650 -24.32 16.76 8.97
CA LEU A 650 -25.00 15.95 7.95
C LEU A 650 -24.01 15.16 7.08
N ALA A 651 -22.80 15.69 6.89
CA ALA A 651 -21.69 15.03 6.20
C ALA A 651 -20.35 15.62 6.67
N ARG A 652 -19.28 14.83 6.60
CA ARG A 652 -17.87 15.26 6.77
C ARG A 652 -17.02 14.58 5.70
N TRP A 653 -16.00 15.27 5.20
CA TRP A 653 -14.98 14.70 4.32
C TRP A 653 -13.60 15.27 4.64
N GLN A 654 -12.56 14.45 4.56
CA GLN A 654 -11.16 14.90 4.57
C GLN A 654 -10.69 14.94 3.12
N ASN A 655 -10.39 16.13 2.58
CA ASN A 655 -9.82 16.20 1.24
C ASN A 655 -8.41 15.57 1.27
N PRO A 656 -8.09 14.60 0.39
CA PRO A 656 -6.75 13.99 0.35
C PRO A 656 -5.71 14.94 -0.27
N THR A 657 -6.15 15.87 -1.12
CA THR A 657 -5.35 16.98 -1.61
C THR A 657 -5.48 18.20 -0.70
N SER A 658 -4.60 19.19 -0.85
CA SER A 658 -4.76 20.48 -0.16
C SER A 658 -5.72 21.39 -0.93
N TRP A 659 -6.42 22.30 -0.26
CA TRP A 659 -7.35 23.22 -0.96
C TRP A 659 -6.69 23.99 -2.13
N PRO A 660 -7.39 24.14 -3.27
CA PRO A 660 -6.84 24.80 -4.44
C PRO A 660 -6.64 26.31 -4.20
N LYS A 661 -5.40 26.77 -4.36
CA LYS A 661 -5.03 28.18 -4.13
C LYS A 661 -5.60 29.08 -5.22
N GLY A 662 -6.29 30.14 -4.82
CA GLY A 662 -6.75 31.19 -5.71
C GLY A 662 -7.81 32.10 -5.07
N PRO A 663 -8.10 33.27 -5.68
CA PRO A 663 -9.37 33.95 -5.49
C PRO A 663 -10.46 33.23 -6.28
N TRP A 664 -11.59 32.93 -5.64
CA TRP A 664 -12.71 32.20 -6.24
C TRP A 664 -14.00 33.03 -6.23
N SER A 665 -14.83 32.87 -7.27
CA SER A 665 -16.19 33.41 -7.33
C SER A 665 -17.19 32.34 -6.88
N LEU A 666 -18.22 32.76 -6.12
CA LEU A 666 -19.27 31.87 -5.63
C LEU A 666 -20.43 31.78 -6.64
N ALA A 667 -20.71 30.59 -7.14
CA ALA A 667 -21.88 30.30 -7.96
C ALA A 667 -22.93 29.51 -7.19
N VAL A 668 -24.20 29.90 -7.27
CA VAL A 668 -25.34 29.21 -6.64
C VAL A 668 -26.43 29.01 -7.70
N TYR A 669 -26.87 27.77 -7.88
CA TYR A 669 -27.70 27.40 -9.04
C TYR A 669 -28.56 26.15 -8.83
N ALA A 670 -29.60 26.04 -9.66
CA ALA A 670 -30.35 24.81 -9.84
C ALA A 670 -29.76 24.01 -11.01
N GLN A 671 -29.64 22.69 -10.82
CA GLN A 671 -29.23 21.73 -11.85
C GLN A 671 -30.22 20.56 -11.85
N VAL A 672 -30.60 20.07 -13.03
CA VAL A 672 -31.44 18.86 -13.14
C VAL A 672 -30.73 17.66 -12.49
N PRO A 673 -31.40 16.92 -11.57
CA PRO A 673 -30.76 15.78 -10.90
C PRO A 673 -30.44 14.65 -11.90
N TRP A 674 -31.29 14.52 -12.93
CA TRP A 674 -31.16 13.55 -14.01
C TRP A 674 -31.41 14.21 -15.36
N LYS A 675 -30.83 13.65 -16.43
CA LYS A 675 -31.04 14.09 -17.81
C LYS A 675 -32.54 14.12 -18.16
N ASN A 676 -33.03 15.25 -18.66
CA ASN A 676 -34.43 15.55 -18.99
C ASN A 676 -35.42 15.61 -17.81
N SER A 677 -34.97 15.59 -16.55
CA SER A 677 -35.85 15.79 -15.38
C SER A 677 -35.99 17.27 -14.98
N ALA A 678 -37.10 17.64 -14.32
CA ALA A 678 -37.30 18.97 -13.78
C ALA A 678 -36.42 19.28 -12.55
N ALA A 679 -35.98 20.53 -12.42
CA ALA A 679 -35.28 21.06 -11.24
C ALA A 679 -36.04 22.25 -10.63
N SER A 680 -36.15 22.29 -9.31
CA SER A 680 -36.63 23.46 -8.58
C SER A 680 -35.70 23.84 -7.42
N LEU A 681 -35.52 25.15 -7.25
CA LEU A 681 -34.90 25.77 -6.09
C LEU A 681 -35.67 27.06 -5.79
N LEU A 682 -36.07 27.28 -4.54
CA LEU A 682 -36.52 28.59 -4.06
C LEU A 682 -35.51 29.10 -3.04
N LEU A 683 -34.54 29.87 -3.54
CA LEU A 683 -33.42 30.42 -2.79
C LEU A 683 -33.88 31.65 -2.00
N ASN A 684 -33.79 31.62 -0.67
CA ASN A 684 -34.16 32.74 0.19
C ASN A 684 -32.95 33.62 0.54
N GLU A 685 -31.78 33.03 0.80
CA GLU A 685 -30.61 33.76 1.31
C GLU A 685 -29.30 33.04 0.94
N VAL A 686 -28.22 33.80 0.74
CA VAL A 686 -26.83 33.30 0.70
C VAL A 686 -25.95 34.24 1.53
N SER A 687 -25.20 33.70 2.47
CA SER A 687 -24.25 34.45 3.31
C SER A 687 -22.91 33.69 3.43
N VAL A 688 -21.81 34.42 3.59
CA VAL A 688 -20.47 33.86 3.77
C VAL A 688 -19.79 34.52 4.97
N THR A 689 -19.35 33.70 5.92
CA THR A 689 -18.76 34.16 7.19
C THR A 689 -17.46 33.44 7.51
N HIS A 690 -16.65 34.04 8.38
CA HIS A 690 -15.46 33.39 8.93
C HIS A 690 -15.75 32.80 10.32
N ARG A 691 -15.76 31.47 10.41
CA ARG A 691 -15.99 30.74 11.67
C ARG A 691 -14.65 30.41 12.32
N ALA A 692 -14.40 30.95 13.51
CA ALA A 692 -13.22 30.57 14.30
C ALA A 692 -13.21 29.06 14.58
N ILE A 693 -12.03 28.45 14.59
CA ILE A 693 -11.90 27.00 14.75
C ILE A 693 -11.53 26.62 16.18
N GLU A 694 -12.22 25.60 16.67
CA GLU A 694 -11.83 24.82 17.84
C GLU A 694 -10.42 24.27 17.63
N ARG A 695 -9.43 24.87 18.30
CA ARG A 695 -8.02 24.48 18.14
C ARG A 695 -7.86 23.01 18.52
N ARG A 696 -6.95 22.32 17.81
CA ARG A 696 -6.62 20.91 18.09
C ARG A 696 -6.31 20.75 19.59
N PRO A 697 -6.93 19.79 20.32
CA PRO A 697 -6.49 19.49 21.68
C PRO A 697 -5.02 19.07 21.60
N ASN A 698 -4.15 19.75 22.34
CA ASN A 698 -2.70 19.56 22.24
C ASN A 698 -2.28 18.30 23.02
N THR A 699 -2.57 17.14 22.45
CA THR A 699 -2.20 15.82 22.97
C THR A 699 -0.68 15.68 23.14
N ASP A 700 0.08 16.25 22.21
CA ASP A 700 1.53 16.13 22.13
C ASP A 700 2.30 17.02 23.12
N GLN A 701 1.64 18.02 23.74
CA GLN A 701 2.18 18.84 24.84
C GLN A 701 2.87 17.96 25.89
N LEU A 702 4.06 18.35 26.34
CA LEU A 702 4.80 17.60 27.36
C LEU A 702 4.28 17.87 28.78
N GLY A 703 4.21 16.83 29.60
CA GLY A 703 3.93 16.93 31.04
C GLY A 703 2.44 16.98 31.37
N ALA A 704 2.08 17.73 32.42
CA ALA A 704 0.71 17.78 32.92
C ALA A 704 -0.27 18.40 31.89
N ARG A 705 -1.42 17.76 31.73
CA ARG A 705 -2.47 18.13 30.77
C ARG A 705 -3.84 17.90 31.38
N ASP A 706 -4.80 18.74 31.03
CA ASP A 706 -6.22 18.55 31.29
C ASP A 706 -6.96 19.03 30.03
N ILE A 707 -7.42 18.09 29.20
CA ILE A 707 -7.90 18.37 27.83
C ILE A 707 -9.15 17.53 27.49
N ALA A 708 -10.11 18.15 26.81
CA ALA A 708 -11.17 17.41 26.13
C ALA A 708 -10.58 16.76 24.86
N LEU A 709 -10.69 15.44 24.75
CA LEU A 709 -10.37 14.67 23.55
C LEU A 709 -11.59 14.61 22.62
N PHE A 710 -12.80 14.54 23.17
CA PHE A 710 -14.08 14.61 22.46
C PHE A 710 -15.12 15.35 23.31
N ASP A 711 -15.94 16.22 22.72
CA ASP A 711 -16.83 17.15 23.44
C ASP A 711 -18.33 17.00 23.08
N GLY A 712 -18.66 16.13 22.13
CA GLY A 712 -20.03 15.97 21.62
C GLY A 712 -20.36 16.81 20.38
N THR A 713 -19.47 17.70 19.90
CA THR A 713 -19.77 18.68 18.83
C THR A 713 -18.92 18.55 17.57
N ALA A 714 -17.73 17.94 17.67
CA ALA A 714 -16.83 17.70 16.54
C ALA A 714 -16.08 16.35 16.62
N LEU A 715 -15.71 15.81 15.45
CA LEU A 715 -14.80 14.64 15.34
C LEU A 715 -13.36 15.07 15.02
N ALA A 716 -13.20 16.07 14.16
CA ALA A 716 -11.90 16.60 13.78
C ALA A 716 -11.31 17.45 14.93
N PRO A 717 -9.99 17.37 15.19
CA PRO A 717 -8.97 16.69 14.40
C PRO A 717 -8.73 15.22 14.79
N LEU A 718 -9.06 14.83 16.02
CA LEU A 718 -8.48 13.66 16.68
C LEU A 718 -9.12 12.34 16.21
N TRP A 719 -10.38 12.37 15.81
CA TRP A 719 -11.16 11.17 15.53
C TRP A 719 -11.43 10.96 14.04
N ALA A 720 -11.18 9.72 13.62
CA ALA A 720 -11.67 9.15 12.37
C ALA A 720 -12.78 8.13 12.67
N PRO A 721 -13.76 7.95 11.76
CA PRO A 721 -14.68 6.82 11.81
C PRO A 721 -13.94 5.47 11.76
N ILE A 722 -14.47 4.49 12.48
CA ILE A 722 -14.16 3.06 12.29
C ILE A 722 -15.47 2.33 11.98
N GLU A 723 -15.45 1.52 10.92
CA GLU A 723 -16.61 0.78 10.42
C GLU A 723 -16.16 -0.51 9.72
N ASN A 724 -17.00 -1.54 9.71
CA ASN A 724 -16.65 -2.84 9.13
C ASN A 724 -17.08 -3.02 7.65
N ALA A 725 -17.71 -1.99 7.08
CA ALA A 725 -18.16 -1.88 5.70
C ALA A 725 -18.40 -0.38 5.42
N GLU A 726 -18.27 0.02 4.15
CA GLU A 726 -18.37 1.41 3.71
C GLU A 726 -19.71 2.08 4.06
N ASP A 727 -19.67 3.40 4.21
CA ASP A 727 -20.81 4.30 4.47
C ASP A 727 -21.61 3.99 5.76
N LEU A 728 -21.23 3.03 6.60
CA LEU A 728 -21.98 2.66 7.80
C LEU A 728 -22.05 3.80 8.82
N PHE A 729 -20.93 4.42 9.16
CA PHE A 729 -20.86 5.60 10.02
C PHE A 729 -21.61 6.77 9.40
N LEU A 730 -21.46 6.98 8.09
CA LEU A 730 -22.16 8.05 7.37
C LEU A 730 -23.69 7.87 7.38
N ASN A 731 -24.18 6.63 7.33
CA ASN A 731 -25.60 6.31 7.41
C ASN A 731 -26.14 6.33 8.85
N TYR A 732 -25.39 5.84 9.84
CA TYR A 732 -25.90 5.52 11.19
C TYR A 732 -25.32 6.32 12.37
N ALA A 733 -24.34 7.21 12.14
CA ALA A 733 -23.76 8.07 13.18
C ALA A 733 -24.11 9.55 12.98
N ARG A 734 -24.47 10.28 14.05
CA ARG A 734 -24.87 11.70 14.02
C ARG A 734 -24.30 12.46 15.23
N LEU A 735 -23.77 13.67 14.99
CA LEU A 735 -23.48 14.62 16.06
C LEU A 735 -24.71 15.50 16.30
N ALA A 736 -25.38 15.32 17.44
CA ALA A 736 -26.60 16.04 17.81
C ALA A 736 -26.74 16.13 19.34
N ASP A 737 -27.33 17.22 19.82
CA ASP A 737 -27.59 17.49 21.26
C ASP A 737 -26.33 17.51 22.17
N GLY A 738 -25.13 17.73 21.61
CA GLY A 738 -23.87 17.58 22.34
C GLY A 738 -23.48 16.12 22.57
N ALA A 739 -23.80 15.23 21.62
CA ALA A 739 -23.43 13.83 21.65
C ALA A 739 -23.19 13.26 20.25
N LEU A 740 -22.26 12.31 20.14
CA LEU A 740 -22.21 11.37 19.02
C LEU A 740 -23.19 10.22 19.30
N ARG A 741 -24.27 10.18 18.53
CA ARG A 741 -25.28 9.13 18.53
C ARG A 741 -25.01 8.17 17.38
N ILE A 742 -24.71 6.90 17.68
CA ILE A 742 -24.56 5.82 16.71
C ILE A 742 -25.70 4.83 16.95
N GLN A 743 -26.51 4.54 15.92
CA GLN A 743 -27.60 3.57 16.04
C GLN A 743 -27.98 2.93 14.70
N TRP A 744 -28.01 1.60 14.62
CA TRP A 744 -28.47 0.87 13.42
C TRP A 744 -29.46 -0.27 13.72
N PRO A 745 -30.41 -0.53 12.79
CA PRO A 745 -31.32 -1.69 12.86
C PRO A 745 -30.61 -3.04 12.74
N GLN A 746 -31.20 -4.10 13.31
CA GLN A 746 -30.63 -5.45 13.33
C GLN A 746 -30.66 -6.17 11.97
N ASP A 747 -31.62 -5.83 11.11
CA ASP A 747 -31.76 -6.35 9.75
C ASP A 747 -30.66 -5.84 8.79
N VAL A 748 -29.85 -4.86 9.21
CA VAL A 748 -28.57 -4.52 8.57
C VAL A 748 -27.56 -5.64 8.85
N GLY A 749 -27.72 -6.77 8.16
CA GLY A 749 -27.00 -8.01 8.42
C GLY A 749 -25.48 -7.85 8.41
N TYR A 750 -24.95 -7.07 7.46
CA TYR A 750 -23.52 -6.82 7.26
C TYR A 750 -22.88 -5.89 8.29
N ALA A 751 -23.65 -5.10 9.06
CA ALA A 751 -23.12 -4.23 10.11
C ALA A 751 -22.79 -5.02 11.39
N LYS A 752 -21.54 -4.93 11.84
CA LYS A 752 -20.92 -5.59 12.99
C LYS A 752 -20.43 -4.59 14.04
N TYR A 753 -19.79 -3.50 13.61
CA TYR A 753 -19.33 -2.41 14.49
C TYR A 753 -19.31 -1.07 13.76
N ILE A 754 -19.55 0.01 14.50
CA ILE A 754 -19.49 1.41 14.03
C ILE A 754 -19.00 2.29 15.20
N GLY A 755 -18.01 3.16 14.98
CA GLY A 755 -17.41 3.94 16.06
C GLY A 755 -16.39 5.00 15.63
N LEU A 756 -15.57 5.40 16.61
CA LEU A 756 -14.41 6.29 16.44
C LEU A 756 -13.11 5.57 16.78
N TYR A 757 -12.01 6.00 16.16
CA TYR A 757 -10.65 5.76 16.63
C TYR A 757 -9.77 6.99 16.43
N SER A 758 -8.65 7.07 17.16
CA SER A 758 -7.63 8.11 16.96
C SER A 758 -6.50 7.57 16.05
N PRO A 759 -6.33 8.10 14.81
CA PRO A 759 -5.26 7.64 13.92
C PRO A 759 -3.86 7.90 14.47
N GLU A 760 -3.72 8.94 15.30
CA GLU A 760 -2.50 9.29 16.03
C GLU A 760 -2.72 9.23 17.55
N PRO A 761 -1.64 9.17 18.36
CA PRO A 761 -1.76 9.05 19.81
C PRO A 761 -2.60 10.17 20.46
N ALA A 762 -3.64 9.78 21.18
CA ALA A 762 -4.48 10.68 21.97
C ALA A 762 -3.89 10.98 23.37
N LEU A 763 -2.89 10.19 23.81
CA LEU A 763 -2.27 10.26 25.13
C LEU A 763 -0.78 9.91 25.05
N TRP A 764 0.08 10.73 25.66
CA TRP A 764 1.50 10.46 25.88
C TRP A 764 1.84 10.22 27.35
N LEU A 765 2.46 9.09 27.67
CA LEU A 765 2.85 8.73 29.04
C LEU A 765 4.22 9.34 29.40
N ASP A 766 4.26 10.66 29.54
CA ASP A 766 5.47 11.45 29.86
C ASP A 766 5.85 11.35 31.34
N GLN A 767 7.09 10.93 31.65
CA GLN A 767 7.57 10.71 33.03
C GLN A 767 6.72 9.69 33.78
N PHE A 768 6.32 8.61 33.10
CA PHE A 768 5.40 7.61 33.65
C PHE A 768 6.13 6.64 34.60
N ASP A 769 6.06 6.96 35.90
CA ASP A 769 6.60 6.17 37.00
C ASP A 769 5.50 5.63 37.94
N ASP A 770 5.89 5.14 39.12
CA ASP A 770 5.00 4.63 40.16
C ASP A 770 4.16 5.70 40.86
N THR A 771 4.42 6.98 40.57
CA THR A 771 3.65 8.15 41.05
C THR A 771 2.89 8.89 39.95
N ALA A 772 3.03 8.49 38.68
CA ALA A 772 2.27 9.04 37.55
C ALA A 772 0.87 8.44 37.44
N SER A 773 -0.07 9.19 36.86
CA SER A 773 -1.37 8.67 36.44
C SER A 773 -1.93 9.33 35.18
N ALA A 774 -2.67 8.57 34.38
CA ALA A 774 -3.55 9.11 33.34
C ALA A 774 -4.99 8.70 33.65
N ARG A 775 -5.93 9.66 33.61
CA ARG A 775 -7.36 9.43 33.78
C ARG A 775 -8.07 9.87 32.52
N ILE A 776 -8.70 8.91 31.83
CA ILE A 776 -9.58 9.18 30.69
C ILE A 776 -11.02 9.03 31.18
N THR A 777 -11.69 10.16 31.42
CA THR A 777 -13.10 10.20 31.82
C THR A 777 -13.97 10.12 30.58
N VAL A 778 -14.88 9.15 30.54
CA VAL A 778 -15.85 8.96 29.45
C VAL A 778 -17.25 9.25 29.99
N GLU A 779 -17.96 10.20 29.38
CA GLU A 779 -19.37 10.47 29.66
C GLU A 779 -20.24 10.06 28.47
N MET A 780 -21.36 9.42 28.75
CA MET A 780 -22.25 8.85 27.76
C MET A 780 -23.72 8.86 28.23
N ASP A 781 -24.61 8.34 27.39
CA ASP A 781 -25.96 7.96 27.78
C ASP A 781 -26.00 6.43 27.89
N GLY A 782 -25.84 5.92 29.12
CA GLY A 782 -25.82 4.48 29.41
C GLY A 782 -27.20 3.84 29.25
N GLY A 783 -28.27 4.62 29.35
CA GLY A 783 -29.65 4.19 29.09
C GLY A 783 -29.98 4.06 27.60
N ALA A 784 -29.35 4.86 26.73
CA ALA A 784 -29.51 4.82 25.28
C ALA A 784 -28.47 3.94 24.54
N SER A 785 -27.52 3.33 25.26
CA SER A 785 -26.47 2.48 24.71
C SER A 785 -26.76 0.99 24.95
N ASN A 786 -26.45 0.12 23.99
CA ASN A 786 -26.86 -1.30 24.01
C ASN A 786 -25.67 -2.29 23.99
N GLY A 787 -24.53 -1.89 23.44
CA GLY A 787 -23.31 -2.70 23.44
C GLY A 787 -22.16 -1.96 22.77
N PHE A 788 -21.02 -1.88 23.45
CA PHE A 788 -19.84 -1.15 22.96
C PHE A 788 -18.55 -1.68 23.59
N GLU A 789 -17.44 -1.27 22.99
CA GLU A 789 -16.09 -1.64 23.38
C GLU A 789 -15.18 -0.44 23.19
N ILE A 790 -14.34 -0.21 24.19
CA ILE A 790 -13.35 0.87 24.26
C ILE A 790 -11.99 0.24 24.53
N GLY A 791 -10.92 0.81 23.99
CA GLY A 791 -9.58 0.27 24.24
C GLY A 791 -8.45 1.16 23.78
N LEU A 792 -7.25 0.74 24.15
CA LEU A 792 -6.01 1.49 23.99
C LEU A 792 -4.92 0.58 23.41
N GLN A 793 -4.13 1.10 22.48
CA GLN A 793 -2.96 0.41 21.95
C GLN A 793 -1.87 1.38 21.44
N GLN A 794 -0.62 0.91 21.39
CA GLN A 794 0.49 1.61 20.74
C GLN A 794 0.48 1.46 19.20
N PRO A 795 0.28 0.25 18.60
CA PRO A 795 0.39 0.08 17.15
C PRO A 795 -0.64 0.90 16.35
N PHE A 796 -0.28 1.22 15.12
CA PHE A 796 -1.16 1.92 14.19
C PHE A 796 -2.21 0.95 13.62
N GLY A 797 -3.47 1.38 13.57
CA GLY A 797 -4.58 0.61 13.02
C GLY A 797 -5.21 1.32 11.82
N LEU A 798 -5.72 0.52 10.87
CA LEU A 798 -6.52 1.00 9.74
C LEU A 798 -7.98 1.24 10.17
N HIS A 799 -8.73 2.02 9.39
CA HIS A 799 -10.14 2.37 9.66
C HIS A 799 -11.13 1.19 9.57
N HIS A 800 -10.67 0.01 9.10
CA HIS A 800 -11.40 -1.26 9.11
C HIS A 800 -10.77 -2.32 10.05
N ASN A 801 -9.76 -1.94 10.85
CA ASN A 801 -9.13 -2.82 11.81
C ASN A 801 -9.66 -2.53 13.23
N MET A 802 -10.20 -3.57 13.87
CA MET A 802 -10.41 -3.57 15.32
C MET A 802 -9.06 -3.55 16.05
N LEU A 803 -9.11 -3.38 17.38
CA LEU A 803 -7.95 -3.42 18.26
C LEU A 803 -7.13 -4.72 18.07
N ASP A 804 -5.81 -4.62 18.19
CA ASP A 804 -4.91 -5.76 18.09
C ASP A 804 -4.82 -6.55 19.40
N ARG A 805 -4.35 -7.81 19.34
CA ARG A 805 -4.38 -8.72 20.49
C ARG A 805 -3.50 -8.32 21.68
N SER A 806 -2.65 -7.30 21.52
CA SER A 806 -1.82 -6.71 22.56
C SER A 806 -2.41 -5.44 23.17
N ALA A 807 -3.50 -4.92 22.61
CA ALA A 807 -4.30 -3.83 23.16
C ALA A 807 -4.87 -4.17 24.55
N TRP A 808 -5.13 -3.15 25.35
CA TRP A 808 -6.07 -3.24 26.46
C TRP A 808 -7.48 -2.90 25.97
N THR A 809 -8.48 -3.63 26.48
CA THR A 809 -9.89 -3.55 26.10
C THR A 809 -10.79 -3.50 27.32
N ALA A 810 -11.88 -2.73 27.24
CA ALA A 810 -13.06 -2.83 28.10
C ALA A 810 -14.32 -2.88 27.24
N SER A 811 -15.22 -3.82 27.51
CA SER A 811 -16.47 -3.98 26.76
C SER A 811 -17.69 -4.25 27.65
N TRP A 812 -18.84 -3.75 27.18
CA TRP A 812 -20.16 -3.99 27.76
C TRP A 812 -21.00 -4.74 26.72
N ARG A 813 -21.47 -5.94 27.10
CA ARG A 813 -22.29 -6.81 26.24
C ARG A 813 -23.61 -7.12 26.94
N ARG A 814 -24.73 -6.74 26.32
CA ARG A 814 -26.08 -7.04 26.83
C ARG A 814 -26.39 -8.54 26.72
N GLN A 815 -27.08 -9.06 27.73
CA GLN A 815 -27.42 -10.47 27.89
C GLN A 815 -28.91 -10.73 27.57
N THR A 816 -29.27 -12.00 27.39
CA THR A 816 -30.64 -12.40 27.01
C THR A 816 -31.72 -12.12 28.05
N ASP A 817 -31.34 -11.89 29.31
CA ASP A 817 -32.25 -11.45 30.38
C ASP A 817 -32.41 -9.91 30.45
N GLY A 818 -31.69 -9.18 29.61
CA GLY A 818 -31.68 -7.72 29.52
C GLY A 818 -30.60 -7.04 30.37
N SER A 819 -29.86 -7.78 31.22
CA SER A 819 -28.72 -7.28 31.98
C SER A 819 -27.46 -7.11 31.12
N PHE A 820 -26.37 -6.61 31.68
CA PHE A 820 -25.09 -6.45 31.00
C PHE A 820 -23.96 -7.22 31.69
N THR A 821 -23.03 -7.71 30.87
CA THR A 821 -21.72 -8.21 31.30
C THR A 821 -20.66 -7.20 30.91
N PHE A 822 -19.80 -6.85 31.86
CA PHE A 822 -18.61 -6.02 31.68
C PHE A 822 -17.36 -6.91 31.69
N ARG A 823 -16.45 -6.71 30.73
CA ARG A 823 -15.14 -7.37 30.63
C ARG A 823 -14.06 -6.32 30.45
N SER A 824 -13.01 -6.35 31.27
CA SER A 824 -11.75 -5.62 31.04
C SER A 824 -10.58 -6.62 30.96
N ALA A 825 -9.79 -6.56 29.89
CA ALA A 825 -8.73 -7.52 29.60
C ALA A 825 -7.70 -7.00 28.57
N VAL A 826 -6.53 -7.62 28.54
CA VAL A 826 -5.62 -7.60 27.37
C VAL A 826 -5.93 -8.85 26.55
N GLU A 827 -6.27 -8.71 25.27
CA GLU A 827 -7.03 -9.75 24.54
C GLU A 827 -6.39 -11.15 24.58
N ASN A 828 -5.06 -11.23 24.46
CA ASN A 828 -4.27 -12.47 24.46
C ASN A 828 -3.88 -13.02 25.86
N LYS A 829 -4.37 -12.48 26.99
CA LYS A 829 -3.92 -12.89 28.35
C LYS A 829 -5.07 -13.26 29.27
N ASP A 830 -4.88 -14.30 30.09
CA ASP A 830 -5.89 -14.88 31.00
C ASP A 830 -6.35 -13.95 32.15
N VAL A 831 -5.80 -12.73 32.25
CA VAL A 831 -6.20 -11.73 33.25
C VAL A 831 -7.45 -11.01 32.75
N VAL A 832 -8.61 -11.54 33.15
CA VAL A 832 -9.93 -10.97 32.86
C VAL A 832 -10.55 -10.44 34.15
N VAL A 833 -10.82 -9.14 34.18
CA VAL A 833 -11.71 -8.52 35.18
C VAL A 833 -13.14 -8.57 34.62
N LEU A 834 -14.06 -9.18 35.37
CA LEU A 834 -15.42 -9.49 34.92
C LEU A 834 -16.46 -9.01 35.94
N ALA A 835 -17.57 -8.45 35.46
CA ALA A 835 -18.80 -8.28 36.24
C ALA A 835 -20.01 -8.67 35.40
N GLU A 836 -20.96 -9.38 36.01
CA GLU A 836 -22.14 -9.95 35.34
C GLU A 836 -23.43 -9.46 36.04
N GLY A 837 -24.57 -9.49 35.32
CA GLY A 837 -25.86 -9.11 35.89
C GLY A 837 -26.01 -7.61 36.18
N LEU A 838 -25.20 -6.75 35.54
CA LEU A 838 -25.28 -5.31 35.70
C LEU A 838 -26.63 -4.79 35.14
N ALA A 839 -27.32 -3.94 35.90
CA ALA A 839 -28.64 -3.46 35.53
C ALA A 839 -28.63 -2.41 34.39
N SER A 840 -27.51 -1.73 34.18
CA SER A 840 -27.32 -0.74 33.12
C SER A 840 -25.83 -0.54 32.83
N ILE A 841 -25.52 0.09 31.69
CA ILE A 841 -24.24 0.77 31.46
C ILE A 841 -24.24 2.05 32.33
N PRO A 842 -23.11 2.47 32.92
CA PRO A 842 -23.03 3.74 33.65
C PRO A 842 -22.95 4.95 32.70
N ASP A 843 -23.57 6.08 33.06
CA ASP A 843 -23.50 7.33 32.28
C ASP A 843 -22.10 7.98 32.32
N GLN A 844 -21.24 7.60 33.28
CA GLN A 844 -19.85 8.02 33.35
C GLN A 844 -18.99 6.88 33.91
N PHE A 845 -17.79 6.70 33.34
CA PHE A 845 -16.72 5.86 33.91
C PHE A 845 -15.34 6.46 33.62
N ASP A 846 -14.37 6.19 34.49
CA ASP A 846 -13.00 6.63 34.30
C ASP A 846 -12.08 5.45 34.00
N ILE A 847 -11.26 5.57 32.95
CA ILE A 847 -10.16 4.66 32.63
C ILE A 847 -8.89 5.21 33.29
N VAL A 848 -8.36 4.51 34.29
CA VAL A 848 -7.21 4.98 35.09
C VAL A 848 -5.98 4.13 34.79
N LEU A 849 -4.96 4.74 34.21
CA LEU A 849 -3.69 4.10 33.86
C LEU A 849 -2.64 4.43 34.92
N THR A 850 -1.98 3.41 35.45
CA THR A 850 -0.86 3.52 36.39
C THR A 850 0.27 2.57 36.00
N SER A 851 1.42 2.66 36.67
CA SER A 851 2.51 1.67 36.54
C SER A 851 2.08 0.20 36.77
N GLN A 852 0.97 -0.04 37.46
CA GLN A 852 0.48 -1.38 37.80
C GLN A 852 -0.44 -1.99 36.73
N GLY A 853 -1.04 -1.17 35.87
CA GLY A 853 -2.08 -1.59 34.93
C GLY A 853 -3.15 -0.54 34.69
N VAL A 854 -4.23 -0.98 34.02
CA VAL A 854 -5.43 -0.17 33.75
C VAL A 854 -6.57 -0.60 34.68
N VAL A 855 -7.22 0.36 35.33
CA VAL A 855 -8.42 0.19 36.17
C VAL A 855 -9.60 0.89 35.50
N ILE A 856 -10.82 0.36 35.65
CA ILE A 856 -12.05 1.09 35.37
C ILE A 856 -12.70 1.49 36.70
N GLU A 857 -12.87 2.78 36.93
CA GLU A 857 -13.56 3.31 38.11
C GLU A 857 -15.00 3.69 37.72
N ALA A 858 -15.97 2.86 38.11
CA ALA A 858 -17.41 3.14 38.00
C ALA A 858 -18.23 2.37 39.06
N GLY A 859 -19.46 2.83 39.31
CA GLY A 859 -20.36 2.22 40.29
C GLY A 859 -20.75 0.78 39.92
N GLY A 860 -20.28 -0.19 40.71
CA GLY A 860 -20.61 -1.61 40.54
C GLY A 860 -19.64 -2.43 39.70
N LEU A 861 -18.55 -1.83 39.21
CA LEU A 861 -17.47 -2.54 38.50
C LEU A 861 -16.32 -2.91 39.45
N PRO A 862 -15.50 -3.93 39.14
CA PRO A 862 -14.35 -4.30 39.97
C PRO A 862 -13.16 -3.36 39.73
N SER A 863 -12.44 -3.02 40.79
CA SER A 863 -11.34 -2.03 40.78
C SER A 863 -9.94 -2.64 40.66
N ASP A 864 -9.82 -3.93 40.33
CA ASP A 864 -8.52 -4.59 40.20
C ASP A 864 -7.81 -4.15 38.89
N PRO A 865 -6.51 -3.80 38.94
CA PRO A 865 -5.78 -3.35 37.75
C PRO A 865 -5.49 -4.51 36.81
N VAL A 866 -5.79 -4.34 35.52
CA VAL A 866 -5.38 -5.25 34.44
C VAL A 866 -3.92 -4.91 34.05
N PRO A 867 -2.93 -5.77 34.31
CA PRO A 867 -1.52 -5.44 34.07
C PRO A 867 -1.20 -5.43 32.57
N TRP A 868 -0.73 -4.28 32.07
CA TRP A 868 -0.55 -4.07 30.63
C TRP A 868 0.85 -3.52 30.30
N THR A 869 1.64 -4.31 29.58
CA THR A 869 3.08 -4.05 29.32
C THR A 869 3.36 -2.93 28.32
N GLN A 870 2.34 -2.29 27.74
CA GLN A 870 2.49 -1.07 26.93
C GLN A 870 2.48 0.21 27.78
N LEU A 871 2.12 0.13 29.06
CA LEU A 871 2.20 1.26 30.00
C LEU A 871 3.66 1.50 30.38
N MET A 872 4.28 2.50 29.73
CA MET A 872 5.69 2.80 29.90
C MET A 872 5.98 4.29 29.65
N ASP A 873 7.04 4.79 30.28
CA ASP A 873 7.56 6.14 30.04
C ASP A 873 7.88 6.37 28.54
N GLY A 874 7.34 7.46 27.99
CA GLY A 874 7.39 7.86 26.58
C GLY A 874 6.32 7.22 25.67
N ALA A 875 5.42 6.37 26.15
CA ALA A 875 4.45 5.68 25.29
C ALA A 875 3.40 6.63 24.70
N GLY A 876 3.17 6.54 23.39
CA GLY A 876 2.00 7.11 22.73
C GLY A 876 0.89 6.08 22.62
N LEU A 877 -0.29 6.38 23.15
CA LEU A 877 -1.47 5.51 23.13
C LEU A 877 -2.56 6.11 22.23
N ARG A 878 -3.05 5.30 21.29
CA ARG A 878 -4.21 5.55 20.42
C ARG A 878 -5.47 4.94 21.06
N LEU A 879 -6.64 5.55 20.85
CA LEU A 879 -7.91 5.13 21.47
C LEU A 879 -8.93 4.67 20.42
N TRP A 880 -9.61 3.56 20.69
CA TRP A 880 -10.78 3.08 19.93
C TRP A 880 -12.01 3.09 20.82
N LEU A 881 -13.16 3.47 20.26
CA LEU A 881 -14.46 3.36 20.90
C LEU A 881 -15.53 3.07 19.83
N TYR A 882 -16.08 1.86 19.83
CA TYR A 882 -17.08 1.45 18.86
C TYR A 882 -18.28 0.75 19.49
N ALA A 883 -19.46 1.07 18.97
CA ALA A 883 -20.67 0.30 19.18
C ALA A 883 -20.53 -1.06 18.48
N LEU A 884 -21.16 -2.07 19.05
CA LEU A 884 -21.12 -3.45 18.57
C LEU A 884 -22.52 -3.97 18.28
N LYS A 885 -22.64 -4.88 17.31
CA LYS A 885 -23.88 -5.60 17.03
C LYS A 885 -24.33 -6.34 18.30
N SER A 886 -25.56 -6.12 18.74
CA SER A 886 -26.17 -6.93 19.80
C SER A 886 -26.54 -8.30 19.24
N ASP A 887 -26.00 -9.37 19.83
CA ASP A 887 -26.36 -10.77 19.55
C ASP A 887 -27.74 -11.15 20.15
N VAL A 888 -28.42 -10.20 20.80
CA VAL A 888 -29.67 -10.40 21.55
C VAL A 888 -30.83 -9.65 20.91
N GLY A 889 -31.79 -10.42 20.38
CA GLY A 889 -33.13 -9.95 19.99
C GLY A 889 -33.16 -9.04 18.76
N SER A 890 -34.24 -8.26 18.64
CA SER A 890 -34.45 -7.26 17.57
C SER A 890 -34.06 -5.84 18.01
N GLU A 891 -33.34 -5.70 19.13
CA GLU A 891 -33.01 -4.41 19.71
C GLU A 891 -31.90 -3.72 18.88
N PRO A 892 -32.06 -2.44 18.51
CA PRO A 892 -31.08 -1.74 17.69
C PRO A 892 -29.73 -1.65 18.40
N SER A 893 -28.66 -1.84 17.64
CA SER A 893 -27.30 -1.71 18.18
C SER A 893 -26.92 -0.22 18.23
N GLY A 894 -26.24 0.23 19.28
CA GLY A 894 -25.94 1.65 19.42
C GLY A 894 -25.17 2.07 20.67
N LEU A 895 -24.65 3.30 20.56
CA LEU A 895 -23.81 4.03 21.51
C LEU A 895 -24.17 5.52 21.45
N VAL A 896 -24.25 6.19 22.60
CA VAL A 896 -24.45 7.64 22.68
C VAL A 896 -23.36 8.24 23.56
N LEU A 897 -22.30 8.73 22.93
CA LEU A 897 -21.13 9.33 23.58
C LEU A 897 -21.31 10.84 23.74
N ARG A 898 -21.02 11.40 24.92
CA ARG A 898 -21.10 12.84 25.21
C ARG A 898 -19.72 13.49 25.31
N ASN A 899 -18.83 12.97 26.16
CA ASN A 899 -17.51 13.55 26.43
C ASN A 899 -16.44 12.43 26.52
N ILE A 900 -15.22 12.75 26.10
CA ILE A 900 -14.00 12.03 26.50
C ILE A 900 -13.00 13.10 26.95
N ALA A 901 -12.70 13.17 28.24
CA ALA A 901 -11.69 14.06 28.81
C ALA A 901 -10.46 13.28 29.26
N LEU A 902 -9.27 13.88 29.14
CA LEU A 902 -8.01 13.36 29.63
C LEU A 902 -7.40 14.32 30.64
N THR A 903 -7.27 13.87 31.89
CA THR A 903 -6.39 14.48 32.90
C THR A 903 -5.13 13.62 33.02
N TYR A 904 -3.94 14.23 32.92
CA TYR A 904 -2.66 13.55 33.04
C TYR A 904 -1.77 14.21 34.10
N GLU A 905 -1.38 13.41 35.09
CA GLU A 905 -0.43 13.78 36.13
C GLU A 905 0.90 13.04 35.89
N PRO A 906 1.95 13.72 35.38
CA PRO A 906 3.27 13.11 35.22
C PRO A 906 3.85 12.73 36.58
N GLY A 907 4.68 11.69 36.57
CA GLY A 907 5.48 11.30 37.73
C GLY A 907 6.61 12.28 38.01
N LYS A 908 7.65 11.81 38.70
CA LYS A 908 8.84 12.64 38.96
C LYS A 908 9.84 12.43 37.84
N LYS A 909 10.47 13.51 37.35
CA LYS A 909 11.67 13.36 36.50
C LYS A 909 12.68 12.52 37.28
N ARG A 910 12.92 11.30 36.79
CA ARG A 910 13.90 10.38 37.36
C ARG A 910 15.27 11.03 37.32
N SER A 911 16.00 10.96 38.43
CA SER A 911 17.41 11.34 38.46
C SER A 911 18.22 10.38 37.59
N ASP A 912 19.23 10.90 36.90
CA ASP A 912 20.16 10.08 36.11
C ASP A 912 20.70 8.93 36.99
N PRO A 913 20.68 7.68 36.51
CA PRO A 913 21.10 6.54 37.30
C PRO A 913 22.61 6.63 37.55
N LYS A 914 23.01 6.50 38.82
CA LYS A 914 24.41 6.63 39.24
C LYS A 914 24.94 5.32 39.77
N PRO A 915 26.21 4.95 39.50
CA PRO A 915 26.84 3.79 40.10
C PRO A 915 26.99 3.97 41.62
N ALA A 916 27.32 2.91 42.34
CA ALA A 916 27.63 3.00 43.76
C ALA A 916 28.83 3.95 44.02
N ALA A 917 28.92 4.52 45.23
CA ALA A 917 29.97 5.49 45.55
C ALA A 917 31.37 4.87 45.45
N GLY A 918 32.19 5.37 44.52
CA GLY A 918 33.52 4.84 44.22
C GLY A 918 33.58 3.84 43.06
N VAL A 919 32.44 3.49 42.46
CA VAL A 919 32.35 2.67 41.24
C VAL A 919 32.25 3.61 40.01
N ASP A 920 33.08 3.38 39.00
CA ASP A 920 33.01 4.15 37.75
C ASP A 920 31.80 3.76 36.90
N PRO A 921 31.22 4.69 36.12
CA PRO A 921 30.16 4.36 35.17
C PRO A 921 30.65 3.39 34.07
N LEU A 922 29.69 2.88 33.30
CA LEU A 922 29.97 2.12 32.09
C LEU A 922 30.55 3.05 30.99
N PRO A 923 31.49 2.56 30.16
CA PRO A 923 32.20 3.40 29.19
C PRO A 923 31.29 3.93 28.07
N GLU A 924 31.59 5.13 27.57
CA GLU A 924 31.05 5.65 26.30
C GLU A 924 32.03 5.34 25.16
N LYS A 925 31.56 4.64 24.15
CA LYS A 925 32.30 4.37 22.90
C LYS A 925 31.93 5.41 21.85
N VAL A 926 32.91 6.15 21.35
CA VAL A 926 32.70 7.03 20.19
C VAL A 926 32.67 6.18 18.92
N LEU A 927 31.56 6.25 18.18
CA LEU A 927 31.37 5.59 16.90
C LEU A 927 31.67 6.53 15.73
N PHE A 928 31.26 7.80 15.84
CA PHE A 928 31.52 8.88 14.88
C PHE A 928 31.89 10.16 15.63
N ASP A 929 32.85 10.92 15.11
CA ASP A 929 33.44 12.11 15.72
C ASP A 929 33.22 13.41 14.91
N GLY A 930 32.36 13.34 13.88
CA GLY A 930 32.08 14.44 12.97
C GLY A 930 32.88 14.40 11.66
N ALA A 931 33.87 13.49 11.55
CA ALA A 931 34.68 13.31 10.35
C ALA A 931 34.41 11.96 9.65
N THR A 932 34.41 11.96 8.32
CA THR A 932 34.30 10.73 7.52
C THR A 932 35.58 9.90 7.61
N THR A 933 35.65 9.02 8.60
CA THR A 933 36.73 8.03 8.81
C THR A 933 36.49 6.75 8.01
N THR A 934 37.49 5.85 7.94
CA THR A 934 37.40 4.54 7.26
C THR A 934 36.34 3.58 7.82
N ASN A 935 35.71 3.94 8.94
CA ASN A 935 34.69 3.13 9.61
C ASN A 935 33.27 3.55 9.22
N TRP A 936 33.14 4.58 8.37
CA TRP A 936 31.87 5.08 7.83
C TRP A 936 31.93 5.15 6.30
N VAL A 937 30.84 4.76 5.66
CA VAL A 937 30.70 4.65 4.21
C VAL A 937 29.78 5.77 3.72
N PRO A 938 30.29 6.72 2.91
CA PRO A 938 29.46 7.66 2.16
C PRO A 938 28.58 6.94 1.13
N MET A 939 27.27 7.15 1.20
CA MET A 939 26.29 6.61 0.24
C MET A 939 25.94 7.65 -0.82
N SER A 940 25.72 7.22 -2.06
CA SER A 940 25.24 8.05 -3.18
C SER A 940 24.30 7.21 -4.03
N GLN A 941 23.12 7.74 -4.34
CA GLN A 941 22.04 7.05 -5.04
C GLN A 941 21.56 7.92 -6.21
N GLY A 942 21.58 7.38 -7.43
CA GLY A 942 21.38 8.14 -8.66
C GLY A 942 22.36 9.31 -8.79
N ASP A 943 21.91 10.45 -9.33
CA ASP A 943 22.74 11.64 -9.54
C ASP A 943 23.07 12.43 -8.26
N ALA A 944 22.69 11.94 -7.08
CA ALA A 944 22.98 12.59 -5.80
C ALA A 944 24.32 12.09 -5.25
N LEU A 945 25.40 12.77 -5.63
CA LEU A 945 26.76 12.45 -5.20
C LEU A 945 27.04 13.04 -3.80
N PHE A 946 27.53 12.21 -2.89
CA PHE A 946 27.88 12.62 -1.52
C PHE A 946 28.95 13.72 -1.51
N GLY A 947 29.92 13.68 -2.43
CA GLY A 947 30.96 14.70 -2.54
C GLY A 947 30.46 16.09 -2.94
N ASP A 948 29.26 16.18 -3.52
CA ASP A 948 28.63 17.44 -3.95
C ASP A 948 27.62 17.97 -2.92
N LEU A 949 27.06 17.07 -2.10
CA LEU A 949 25.91 17.32 -1.22
C LEU A 949 26.21 17.11 0.29
N ALA A 950 27.45 16.76 0.64
CA ALA A 950 27.91 16.66 2.02
C ALA A 950 29.23 17.42 2.23
N SER A 951 29.35 18.10 3.37
CA SER A 951 30.53 18.89 3.73
C SER A 951 30.83 18.83 5.22
N ILE A 952 32.10 18.88 5.59
CA ILE A 952 32.51 18.97 7.00
C ILE A 952 32.47 20.45 7.41
N THR A 953 31.73 20.74 8.47
CA THR A 953 31.47 22.09 9.00
C THR A 953 31.91 22.20 10.46
N GLY A 954 31.80 23.39 11.05
CA GLY A 954 32.08 23.61 12.47
C GLY A 954 31.12 22.89 13.45
N THR A 955 29.98 22.36 12.97
CA THR A 955 29.04 21.54 13.75
C THR A 955 29.05 20.06 13.36
N GLY A 956 30.00 19.63 12.51
CA GLY A 956 30.17 18.26 12.04
C GLY A 956 29.86 18.08 10.55
N LEU A 957 29.56 16.85 10.15
CA LEU A 957 29.20 16.50 8.79
C LEU A 957 27.79 17.00 8.47
N LEU A 958 27.70 18.05 7.65
CA LEU A 958 26.47 18.50 7.01
C LEU A 958 26.19 17.59 5.81
N MET A 959 24.98 17.05 5.71
CA MET A 959 24.44 16.33 4.56
C MET A 959 23.15 17.03 4.12
N GLU A 960 23.05 17.35 2.84
CA GLU A 960 21.99 18.18 2.27
C GLU A 960 21.29 17.45 1.12
N ARG A 961 20.04 17.83 0.85
CA ARG A 961 19.31 17.40 -0.32
C ARG A 961 19.37 18.47 -1.41
N ARG A 962 19.60 18.06 -2.65
CA ARG A 962 19.53 18.96 -3.83
C ARG A 962 18.11 19.53 -3.97
N ASP A 963 18.00 20.75 -4.48
CA ASP A 963 16.73 21.36 -4.91
C ASP A 963 16.13 20.62 -6.11
N THR A 964 14.85 20.24 -6.00
CA THR A 964 14.01 19.64 -7.07
C THR A 964 14.62 18.48 -7.92
N PRO A 965 15.30 17.46 -7.34
CA PRO A 965 15.67 16.23 -8.05
C PRO A 965 14.53 15.18 -8.07
N PRO A 966 14.68 14.10 -8.86
CA PRO A 966 13.92 12.87 -8.69
C PRO A 966 13.98 12.35 -7.26
N ASN A 967 12.87 11.83 -6.74
CA ASN A 967 12.71 11.54 -5.32
C ASN A 967 13.59 10.36 -4.80
N ALA A 968 14.08 9.52 -5.71
CA ALA A 968 15.02 8.43 -5.44
C ALA A 968 16.48 8.88 -5.28
N ASN A 969 16.88 10.03 -5.84
CA ASN A 969 18.27 10.46 -5.85
C ASN A 969 18.67 11.06 -4.49
N ARG A 970 19.47 10.33 -3.71
CA ARG A 970 19.77 10.62 -2.29
C ARG A 970 21.23 10.35 -1.91
N ILE A 971 21.69 10.97 -0.83
CA ILE A 971 22.95 10.67 -0.16
C ILE A 971 22.69 10.08 1.23
N GLY A 972 23.74 9.62 1.90
CA GLY A 972 23.70 9.18 3.29
C GLY A 972 25.06 8.80 3.85
N LEU A 973 25.11 8.47 5.13
CA LEU A 973 26.30 7.95 5.80
C LEU A 973 25.93 6.66 6.55
N ALA A 974 26.62 5.56 6.27
CA ALA A 974 26.41 4.26 6.91
C ALA A 974 27.62 3.83 7.75
N SER A 975 27.41 3.15 8.87
CA SER A 975 28.51 2.49 9.60
C SER A 975 28.98 1.27 8.82
N LYS A 976 30.30 1.15 8.61
CA LYS A 976 30.88 0.04 7.84
C LYS A 976 30.57 -1.31 8.48
N ASP A 977 30.72 -1.39 9.79
CA ASP A 977 30.47 -2.58 10.60
C ASP A 977 29.15 -2.43 11.39
N LYS A 978 28.66 -3.54 11.96
CA LYS A 978 27.55 -3.52 12.92
C LYS A 978 28.03 -2.96 14.26
N VAL A 979 27.71 -1.69 14.52
CA VAL A 979 28.22 -0.94 15.67
C VAL A 979 27.25 -0.92 16.86
N VAL A 980 25.98 -1.25 16.65
CA VAL A 980 25.01 -1.53 17.71
C VAL A 980 24.87 -3.05 17.81
N VAL A 981 25.20 -3.61 18.98
CA VAL A 981 25.13 -5.04 19.25
C VAL A 981 24.38 -5.24 20.56
N LEU A 982 23.31 -6.05 20.51
CA LEU A 982 22.47 -6.36 21.66
C LEU A 982 22.76 -7.78 22.14
N ASP A 983 23.44 -7.92 23.27
CA ASP A 983 23.75 -9.21 23.90
C ASP A 983 22.92 -9.43 25.19
N GLU A 984 23.29 -10.42 26.01
CA GLU A 984 22.57 -10.76 27.25
C GLU A 984 22.52 -9.61 28.27
N ARG A 985 23.40 -8.59 28.17
CA ARG A 985 23.33 -7.38 29.01
C ARG A 985 22.01 -6.64 28.86
N LEU A 986 21.33 -6.77 27.70
CA LEU A 986 20.02 -6.19 27.41
C LEU A 986 18.92 -6.62 28.42
N LEU A 987 19.07 -7.80 29.04
CA LEU A 987 18.17 -8.31 30.08
C LEU A 987 18.30 -7.57 31.43
N SER A 988 19.34 -6.75 31.58
CA SER A 988 19.70 -6.08 32.85
C SER A 988 19.87 -4.57 32.72
N THR A 989 20.24 -4.06 31.54
CA THR A 989 20.25 -2.63 31.24
C THR A 989 20.07 -2.35 29.74
N SER A 990 19.73 -1.11 29.42
CA SER A 990 19.48 -0.69 28.02
C SER A 990 20.77 -0.32 27.30
N HIS A 991 20.88 -0.69 26.03
CA HIS A 991 21.85 -0.07 25.12
C HIS A 991 21.34 1.32 24.73
N VAL A 992 22.25 2.30 24.61
CA VAL A 992 21.93 3.68 24.23
C VAL A 992 22.86 4.14 23.13
N THR A 993 22.30 4.55 22.00
CA THR A 993 23.03 5.14 20.88
C THR A 993 22.66 6.62 20.76
N THR A 994 23.61 7.51 21.02
CA THR A 994 23.40 8.97 21.02
C THR A 994 23.93 9.59 19.73
N PHE A 995 23.08 10.35 19.04
CA PHE A 995 23.40 11.13 17.86
C PHE A 995 23.38 12.61 18.24
N GLN A 996 24.49 13.32 18.05
CA GLN A 996 24.54 14.76 18.23
C GLN A 996 24.25 15.45 16.89
N LEU A 997 23.15 16.19 16.81
CA LEU A 997 22.74 16.99 15.67
C LEU A 997 22.94 18.49 15.92
N ASP A 998 22.79 19.31 14.88
CA ASP A 998 22.67 20.76 14.98
C ASP A 998 21.18 21.18 14.99
N PRO A 999 20.59 21.54 16.15
CA PRO A 999 19.18 21.89 16.26
C PRO A 999 18.86 23.27 15.66
N LYS A 1000 19.87 24.03 15.22
CA LYS A 1000 19.72 25.39 14.65
C LYS A 1000 19.60 25.38 13.12
N LYS A 1001 19.54 24.20 12.51
CA LYS A 1001 19.24 24.06 11.08
C LYS A 1001 17.75 24.33 10.86
N ASP A 1002 17.42 25.42 10.18
CA ASP A 1002 16.02 25.74 9.91
C ASP A 1002 15.36 24.71 9.01
N ASN A 1003 16.07 24.15 8.04
CA ASN A 1003 15.62 23.06 7.18
C ASN A 1003 15.96 21.67 7.72
N LEU A 1004 16.02 21.49 9.05
CA LEU A 1004 16.35 20.21 9.69
C LEU A 1004 15.33 19.14 9.29
N ALA A 1005 15.73 18.19 8.46
CA ALA A 1005 15.01 16.95 8.26
C ALA A 1005 15.93 15.81 7.85
N GLY A 1006 15.64 14.60 8.34
CA GLY A 1006 16.42 13.42 8.03
C GLY A 1006 15.96 12.17 8.77
N TRP A 1007 16.55 11.06 8.37
CA TRP A 1007 16.25 9.72 8.87
C TRP A 1007 17.48 9.10 9.51
N ILE A 1008 17.27 8.41 10.63
CA ILE A 1008 18.26 7.60 11.34
C ILE A 1008 17.74 6.16 11.36
N TYR A 1009 18.52 5.20 10.86
CA TYR A 1009 18.15 3.79 10.76
C TYR A 1009 19.10 2.92 11.57
N LEU A 1010 18.56 1.91 12.25
CA LEU A 1010 19.27 0.74 12.76
C LEU A 1010 18.94 -0.44 11.83
N ALA A 1011 19.80 -0.65 10.84
CA ALA A 1011 19.55 -1.54 9.72
C ALA A 1011 20.36 -2.84 9.79
N SER A 1012 19.77 -3.96 9.39
CA SER A 1012 20.51 -5.23 9.31
C SER A 1012 21.42 -5.27 8.08
N ASN A 1013 21.03 -4.56 7.00
CA ASN A 1013 21.82 -4.23 5.81
C ASN A 1013 21.88 -2.69 5.63
N PRO A 1014 23.06 -2.05 5.53
CA PRO A 1014 23.15 -0.59 5.39
C PRO A 1014 22.76 -0.07 3.99
N ASP A 1015 22.84 -0.91 2.95
CA ASP A 1015 22.64 -0.46 1.56
C ASP A 1015 21.15 -0.22 1.26
N ASP A 1016 20.28 -1.11 1.75
CA ASP A 1016 18.84 -0.88 1.89
C ASP A 1016 18.45 -0.75 3.37
N PRO A 1017 18.52 0.47 3.93
CA PRO A 1017 18.17 0.72 5.32
C PRO A 1017 16.66 0.95 5.52
N TYR A 1018 15.82 0.97 4.46
CA TYR A 1018 14.39 1.20 4.64
C TYR A 1018 13.67 -0.10 4.95
N ASP A 1019 13.80 -1.12 4.08
CA ASP A 1019 13.08 -2.39 4.26
C ASP A 1019 13.82 -3.34 5.23
N THR A 1020 15.10 -3.10 5.53
CA THR A 1020 15.88 -3.91 6.50
C THR A 1020 16.10 -3.28 7.88
N ALA A 1021 15.48 -2.12 8.17
CA ALA A 1021 15.61 -1.48 9.48
C ALA A 1021 14.75 -2.13 10.57
N GLY A 1022 15.41 -2.60 11.63
CA GLY A 1022 14.73 -3.03 12.86
C GLY A 1022 14.14 -1.84 13.61
N VAL A 1023 14.82 -0.69 13.57
CA VAL A 1023 14.36 0.58 14.16
C VAL A 1023 14.69 1.72 13.21
N ALA A 1024 13.79 2.69 13.04
CA ALA A 1024 14.12 3.94 12.36
C ALA A 1024 13.48 5.14 13.05
N VAL A 1025 14.07 6.32 12.86
CA VAL A 1025 13.57 7.60 13.34
C VAL A 1025 13.52 8.60 12.20
N ASP A 1026 12.36 9.23 12.02
CA ASP A 1026 12.13 10.37 11.14
C ASP A 1026 12.12 11.65 11.98
N LEU A 1027 12.88 12.66 11.54
CA LEU A 1027 12.91 14.00 12.13
C LEU A 1027 12.58 15.03 11.04
N GLN A 1028 11.69 15.98 11.33
CA GLN A 1028 11.42 17.13 10.46
C GLN A 1028 11.00 18.37 11.27
N LYS A 1029 11.70 19.49 11.11
CA LYS A 1029 11.19 20.82 11.49
C LYS A 1029 10.08 21.20 10.51
N LEU A 1030 8.89 21.50 11.02
CA LEU A 1030 7.70 21.76 10.21
C LEU A 1030 7.66 23.23 9.74
N HIS A 1031 7.28 23.45 8.49
CA HIS A 1031 7.26 24.76 7.84
C HIS A 1031 5.87 25.23 7.39
N ILE A 1032 4.87 24.35 7.50
CA ILE A 1032 3.48 24.54 7.04
C ILE A 1032 2.52 23.77 7.94
N GLY A 1033 1.28 24.24 8.04
CA GLY A 1033 0.22 23.63 8.84
C GLY A 1033 0.13 24.19 10.26
N PRO A 1034 -0.87 23.76 11.04
CA PRO A 1034 -1.13 24.29 12.39
C PRO A 1034 0.01 24.03 13.38
N ASP A 1035 0.92 23.12 13.05
CA ASP A 1035 2.05 22.69 13.88
C ASP A 1035 3.41 23.23 13.34
N ALA A 1036 3.37 24.23 12.44
CA ALA A 1036 4.56 24.89 11.88
C ALA A 1036 5.47 25.48 12.97
N GLY A 1037 6.78 25.49 12.70
CA GLY A 1037 7.83 25.78 13.69
C GLY A 1037 8.18 24.59 14.60
N GLY A 1038 7.25 23.65 14.79
CA GLY A 1038 7.44 22.45 15.61
C GLY A 1038 8.41 21.41 15.03
N LEU A 1039 8.88 20.49 15.88
CA LEU A 1039 9.68 19.33 15.51
C LEU A 1039 8.81 18.08 15.48
N ARG A 1040 8.52 17.55 14.28
CA ARG A 1040 7.97 16.19 14.16
C ARG A 1040 9.06 15.17 14.41
N VAL A 1041 8.77 14.22 15.28
CA VAL A 1041 9.50 12.98 15.49
C VAL A 1041 8.59 11.82 15.09
N ARG A 1042 9.10 10.81 14.39
CA ARG A 1042 8.47 9.49 14.32
C ARG A 1042 9.46 8.41 14.72
N LEU A 1043 8.97 7.40 15.42
CA LEU A 1043 9.70 6.17 15.71
C LEU A 1043 9.02 5.02 14.98
N TYR A 1044 9.81 4.19 14.31
CA TYR A 1044 9.42 2.97 13.61
C TYR A 1044 10.12 1.77 14.23
N SER A 1045 9.43 0.63 14.33
CA SER A 1045 9.98 -0.64 14.83
C SER A 1045 9.50 -1.81 13.98
N GLY A 1046 10.31 -2.29 13.05
CA GLY A 1046 9.88 -3.27 12.04
C GLY A 1046 9.18 -2.59 10.87
N HIS A 1047 7.93 -2.95 10.56
CA HIS A 1047 7.30 -2.56 9.30
C HIS A 1047 7.05 -1.04 9.22
N MET A 1048 7.72 -0.38 8.27
CA MET A 1048 7.77 1.10 8.11
C MET A 1048 6.44 1.79 7.78
N TYR A 1049 5.35 1.02 7.70
CA TYR A 1049 3.98 1.52 7.51
C TYR A 1049 3.11 1.30 8.77
N TYR A 1050 2.99 0.06 9.26
CA TYR A 1050 2.08 -0.29 10.37
C TYR A 1050 2.68 -0.15 11.77
N SER A 1051 4.01 -0.14 11.90
CA SER A 1051 4.68 -0.26 13.20
C SER A 1051 5.36 1.06 13.60
N HIS A 1052 4.56 2.13 13.73
CA HIS A 1052 5.06 3.47 13.97
C HIS A 1052 4.22 4.31 14.96
N ALA A 1053 4.88 5.31 15.58
CA ALA A 1053 4.25 6.37 16.36
C ALA A 1053 4.89 7.72 16.01
N GLN A 1054 4.07 8.78 15.99
CA GLN A 1054 4.44 10.14 15.59
C GLN A 1054 4.07 11.12 16.69
N ARG A 1055 4.96 12.08 16.99
CA ARG A 1055 4.71 13.21 17.90
C ARG A 1055 5.24 14.50 17.27
N VAL A 1056 4.56 15.61 17.48
CA VAL A 1056 5.05 16.96 17.12
C VAL A 1056 5.30 17.76 18.38
N LEU A 1057 6.57 18.10 18.62
CA LEU A 1057 6.96 18.96 19.73
C LEU A 1057 6.86 20.42 19.30
N PRO A 1058 6.36 21.34 20.15
CA PRO A 1058 6.12 22.74 19.77
C PRO A 1058 7.42 23.50 19.49
N GLU A 1059 7.34 24.62 18.75
CA GLU A 1059 8.50 25.42 18.30
C GLU A 1059 9.50 25.76 19.44
N ASN A 1060 9.00 26.12 20.62
CA ASN A 1060 9.83 26.46 21.77
C ASN A 1060 10.67 25.28 22.31
N TRP A 1061 10.42 24.05 21.88
CA TRP A 1061 11.27 22.90 22.20
C TRP A 1061 12.71 23.06 21.68
N PHE A 1062 12.88 23.73 20.54
CA PHE A 1062 14.20 24.03 19.96
C PHE A 1062 15.05 24.98 20.85
N GLU A 1063 14.45 25.72 21.77
CA GLU A 1063 15.19 26.53 22.75
C GLU A 1063 15.83 25.68 23.87
N THR A 1064 15.25 24.52 24.16
CA THR A 1064 15.67 23.61 25.24
C THR A 1064 16.43 22.37 24.78
N TRP A 1065 16.33 22.01 23.49
CA TRP A 1065 16.99 20.84 22.95
C TRP A 1065 18.46 21.11 22.61
N ASP A 1066 19.36 20.29 23.17
CA ASP A 1066 20.81 20.36 22.95
C ASP A 1066 21.27 19.76 21.61
N GLY A 1067 20.34 19.26 20.78
CA GLY A 1067 20.62 18.55 19.54
C GLY A 1067 20.87 17.05 19.71
N SER A 1068 20.88 16.51 20.93
CA SER A 1068 21.09 15.07 21.16
C SER A 1068 19.81 14.27 20.94
N VAL A 1069 19.90 13.21 20.13
CA VAL A 1069 18.86 12.19 19.90
C VAL A 1069 19.42 10.87 20.42
N ARG A 1070 18.76 10.25 21.39
CA ARG A 1070 19.20 8.97 21.98
C ARG A 1070 18.23 7.87 21.61
N LEU A 1071 18.71 6.88 20.84
CA LEU A 1071 17.98 5.63 20.63
C LEU A 1071 18.27 4.73 21.84
N VAL A 1072 17.23 4.40 22.60
CA VAL A 1072 17.30 3.54 23.78
C VAL A 1072 16.69 2.20 23.41
N LEU A 1073 17.48 1.14 23.56
CA LEU A 1073 17.14 -0.23 23.24
C LEU A 1073 17.15 -1.04 24.54
N SER A 1074 15.99 -1.54 24.94
CA SER A 1074 15.80 -2.41 26.11
C SER A 1074 15.16 -3.73 25.66
N ASP A 1075 15.22 -4.81 26.43
CA ASP A 1075 14.60 -6.07 26.00
C ASP A 1075 13.07 -5.88 25.82
N GLY A 1076 12.60 -6.11 24.60
CA GLY A 1076 11.20 -5.89 24.20
C GLY A 1076 10.77 -4.42 23.97
N LYS A 1077 11.66 -3.43 24.09
CA LYS A 1077 11.30 -1.99 23.99
C LYS A 1077 12.30 -1.17 23.18
N VAL A 1078 11.79 -0.22 22.39
CA VAL A 1078 12.58 0.90 21.84
C VAL A 1078 12.04 2.25 22.33
N ALA A 1079 12.91 3.25 22.41
CA ALA A 1079 12.53 4.64 22.65
C ALA A 1079 13.48 5.64 21.98
N VAL A 1080 12.98 6.85 21.75
CA VAL A 1080 13.75 8.04 21.38
C VAL A 1080 13.68 9.03 22.53
N GLU A 1081 14.82 9.39 23.10
CA GLU A 1081 14.96 10.54 23.99
C GLU A 1081 15.55 11.74 23.22
N LEU A 1082 15.04 12.94 23.45
CA LEU A 1082 15.65 14.20 22.99
C LEU A 1082 16.20 14.93 24.22
N GLY A 1083 17.52 15.13 24.27
CA GLY A 1083 18.19 15.39 25.56
C GLY A 1083 17.89 14.27 26.55
N ASP A 1084 17.48 14.62 27.77
CA ASP A 1084 17.05 13.67 28.81
C ASP A 1084 15.52 13.45 28.85
N THR A 1085 14.80 13.73 27.77
CA THR A 1085 13.33 13.65 27.73
C THR A 1085 12.89 12.57 26.74
N PRO A 1086 12.23 11.48 27.19
CA PRO A 1086 11.59 10.54 26.29
C PRO A 1086 10.55 11.25 25.42
N ALA A 1087 10.75 11.26 24.10
CA ALA A 1087 9.82 11.84 23.14
C ALA A 1087 8.77 10.81 22.70
N ILE A 1088 9.24 9.60 22.36
CA ILE A 1088 8.41 8.47 21.90
C ILE A 1088 9.02 7.15 22.39
N ALA A 1089 8.18 6.20 22.84
CA ALA A 1089 8.56 4.83 23.18
C ALA A 1089 7.50 3.81 22.75
N MET A 1090 7.93 2.59 22.43
CA MET A 1090 7.04 1.48 22.05
C MET A 1090 7.61 0.09 22.37
N GLN A 1091 6.73 -0.90 22.47
CA GLN A 1091 7.08 -2.32 22.43
C GLN A 1091 7.72 -2.68 21.08
N SER A 1092 8.67 -3.61 21.07
CA SER A 1092 9.46 -3.99 19.89
C SER A 1092 10.02 -5.40 20.01
N ASP A 1093 9.87 -6.22 18.97
CA ASP A 1093 10.61 -7.50 18.84
C ASP A 1093 12.03 -7.31 18.29
N LYS A 1094 12.34 -6.10 17.76
CA LYS A 1094 13.63 -5.75 17.14
C LYS A 1094 14.67 -5.32 18.18
N SER A 1095 14.25 -4.90 19.37
CA SER A 1095 15.16 -4.72 20.51
C SER A 1095 15.18 -5.97 21.38
N ARG A 1096 16.02 -6.93 21.01
CA ARG A 1096 16.24 -8.22 21.71
C ARG A 1096 17.70 -8.66 21.59
N ARG A 1097 18.15 -9.53 22.51
CA ARG A 1097 19.47 -10.17 22.43
C ARG A 1097 19.69 -10.91 21.10
N GLY A 1098 20.94 -10.94 20.65
CA GLY A 1098 21.35 -11.49 19.35
C GLY A 1098 21.18 -10.54 18.17
N GLN A 1099 20.42 -9.44 18.32
CA GLN A 1099 20.26 -8.44 17.27
C GLN A 1099 21.51 -7.56 17.14
N SER A 1100 21.86 -7.20 15.91
CA SER A 1100 22.99 -6.32 15.62
C SER A 1100 22.77 -5.53 14.33
N TYR A 1101 23.09 -4.24 14.40
CA TYR A 1101 22.69 -3.24 13.41
C TYR A 1101 23.85 -2.35 12.95
N HIS A 1102 23.83 -2.02 11.66
CA HIS A 1102 24.49 -0.85 11.13
C HIS A 1102 23.68 0.39 11.47
N ILE A 1103 24.35 1.51 11.64
CA ILE A 1103 23.72 2.83 11.73
C ILE A 1103 23.75 3.46 10.35
N VAL A 1104 22.61 3.95 9.86
CA VAL A 1104 22.55 4.74 8.60
C VAL A 1104 21.83 6.06 8.84
N VAL A 1105 22.36 7.16 8.31
CA VAL A 1105 21.77 8.50 8.41
C VAL A 1105 21.60 9.09 7.00
N LYS A 1106 20.40 9.57 6.66
CA LYS A 1106 20.08 10.19 5.35
C LYS A 1106 19.35 11.53 5.53
N PRO A 1107 19.67 12.60 4.77
CA PRO A 1107 18.92 13.86 4.81
C PRO A 1107 17.56 13.75 4.09
N GLY A 1108 16.59 14.53 4.58
CA GLY A 1108 15.30 14.76 3.95
C GLY A 1108 14.28 13.61 3.99
N GLN A 1109 13.01 13.95 3.75
CA GLN A 1109 11.86 13.05 3.83
C GLN A 1109 11.75 12.11 2.63
N ARG A 1110 11.11 10.93 2.80
CA ARG A 1110 10.90 9.97 1.69
C ARG A 1110 9.97 10.48 0.56
N LYS A 1111 9.07 11.44 0.81
CA LYS A 1111 8.07 11.92 -0.19
C LYS A 1111 8.05 13.43 -0.49
N THR A 1112 8.88 14.27 0.14
CA THR A 1112 8.96 15.70 -0.21
C THR A 1112 9.96 15.95 -1.35
N HIS A 1113 9.92 17.13 -1.97
CA HIS A 1113 10.97 17.65 -2.87
C HIS A 1113 11.67 18.89 -2.26
N LEU A 1114 11.63 19.03 -0.94
CA LEU A 1114 12.13 20.22 -0.23
C LEU A 1114 13.65 20.18 -0.04
N ALA A 1115 14.23 21.39 0.04
CA ALA A 1115 15.64 21.64 0.32
C ALA A 1115 15.98 21.33 1.80
N GLU A 1116 16.04 20.05 2.15
CA GLU A 1116 16.16 19.55 3.52
C GLU A 1116 17.59 19.08 3.85
N ALA A 1117 18.01 19.24 5.11
CA ALA A 1117 19.37 18.91 5.54
C ALA A 1117 19.45 18.31 6.96
N ILE A 1118 20.54 17.60 7.24
CA ILE A 1118 20.91 17.15 8.58
C ILE A 1118 22.41 17.40 8.80
N ALA A 1119 22.78 17.96 9.95
CA ALA A 1119 24.18 18.08 10.36
C ALA A 1119 24.46 17.18 11.56
N LEU A 1120 25.45 16.30 11.41
CA LEU A 1120 25.80 15.23 12.35
C LEU A 1120 27.18 15.50 12.96
N GLY A 1121 27.21 15.81 14.26
CA GLY A 1121 28.41 16.18 15.00
C GLY A 1121 29.16 15.02 15.65
N LYS A 1122 28.43 14.04 16.21
CA LYS A 1122 28.98 12.89 16.94
C LYS A 1122 27.96 11.74 16.94
N ILE A 1123 28.44 10.49 16.96
CA ILE A 1123 27.62 9.33 17.34
C ILE A 1123 28.37 8.55 18.41
N THR A 1124 27.70 8.19 19.49
CA THR A 1124 28.25 7.31 20.54
C THR A 1124 27.31 6.17 20.88
N ALA A 1125 27.88 5.12 21.46
CA ALA A 1125 27.16 4.00 22.03
C ALA A 1125 27.66 3.72 23.45
N THR A 1126 26.74 3.35 24.34
CA THR A 1126 27.04 2.94 25.71
C THR A 1126 25.94 2.04 26.24
N TRP A 1127 26.22 1.30 27.31
CA TRP A 1127 25.19 0.66 28.12
C TRP A 1127 24.80 1.61 29.25
N ARG A 1128 23.49 1.84 29.43
CA ARG A 1128 22.97 2.71 30.48
C ARG A 1128 23.47 2.20 31.84
N THR A 1129 24.21 3.01 32.59
CA THR A 1129 24.73 2.58 33.90
C THR A 1129 23.54 2.33 34.85
N PRO A 1130 23.39 1.14 35.46
CA PRO A 1130 22.32 0.90 36.43
C PRO A 1130 22.45 1.76 37.69
N ASN A 1131 21.32 2.17 38.26
CA ASN A 1131 21.34 2.94 39.50
C ASN A 1131 21.75 2.05 40.68
N GLY A 1132 22.78 2.44 41.42
CA GLY A 1132 23.39 1.64 42.48
C GLY A 1132 24.32 0.52 41.99
N MET A 1133 24.71 0.49 40.71
CA MET A 1133 25.61 -0.53 40.16
C MET A 1133 26.85 -0.76 41.04
N SER A 1134 27.06 -2.01 41.48
CA SER A 1134 28.25 -2.40 42.24
C SER A 1134 29.47 -2.60 41.35
N GLN A 1135 30.67 -2.70 41.92
CA GLN A 1135 31.87 -3.02 41.15
C GLN A 1135 31.77 -4.42 40.50
N ALA A 1136 31.15 -5.40 41.18
CA ALA A 1136 30.92 -6.73 40.64
C ALA A 1136 29.91 -6.73 39.48
N ASP A 1137 28.88 -5.89 39.52
CA ASP A 1137 27.94 -5.73 38.40
C ASP A 1137 28.59 -5.00 37.22
N ARG A 1138 29.42 -3.99 37.49
CA ARG A 1138 30.21 -3.30 36.46
C ARG A 1138 31.01 -4.28 35.60
N TRP A 1139 31.67 -5.25 36.23
CA TRP A 1139 32.45 -6.29 35.55
C TRP A 1139 31.63 -7.26 34.69
N ARG A 1140 30.30 -7.29 34.84
CA ARG A 1140 29.38 -8.04 33.96
C ARG A 1140 28.81 -7.21 32.80
N LEU A 1141 29.03 -5.89 32.83
CA LEU A 1141 28.35 -4.92 31.96
C LEU A 1141 29.30 -4.14 31.04
N VAL A 1142 30.59 -4.02 31.37
CA VAL A 1142 31.62 -3.51 30.45
C VAL A 1142 31.78 -4.41 29.22
N ASP A 1143 32.26 -3.85 28.10
CA ASP A 1143 32.69 -4.65 26.95
C ASP A 1143 33.98 -5.44 27.28
N ASP A 1144 34.19 -6.59 26.65
CA ASP A 1144 35.42 -7.40 26.79
C ASP A 1144 36.72 -6.61 26.55
N ALA A 1145 36.65 -5.57 25.72
CA ALA A 1145 37.77 -4.68 25.42
C ALA A 1145 38.15 -3.71 26.57
N ASP A 1146 37.21 -3.44 27.48
CA ASP A 1146 37.35 -2.54 28.64
C ASP A 1146 37.47 -3.33 29.97
N PHE A 1147 37.60 -4.66 29.91
CA PHE A 1147 37.69 -5.54 31.07
C PHE A 1147 39.13 -5.64 31.62
N ASP A 1148 39.38 -5.00 32.76
CA ASP A 1148 40.64 -5.15 33.50
C ASP A 1148 40.59 -6.40 34.41
N ALA A 1149 41.15 -7.49 33.90
CA ALA A 1149 41.26 -8.75 34.63
C ALA A 1149 42.13 -8.68 35.91
N GLY A 1150 43.01 -7.69 36.04
CA GLY A 1150 43.78 -7.44 37.26
C GLY A 1150 42.91 -6.79 38.34
N ALA A 1151 42.24 -5.69 38.00
CA ALA A 1151 41.32 -5.01 38.91
C ALA A 1151 40.11 -5.90 39.31
N PHE A 1152 39.67 -6.80 38.44
CA PHE A 1152 38.69 -7.84 38.78
C PHE A 1152 39.26 -8.87 39.78
N ALA A 1153 40.49 -9.35 39.59
CA ALA A 1153 41.12 -10.31 40.49
C ALA A 1153 41.36 -9.72 41.90
N ASP A 1154 41.76 -8.45 41.98
CA ASP A 1154 41.92 -7.74 43.26
C ASP A 1154 40.59 -7.57 43.99
N LEU A 1155 39.49 -7.24 43.27
CA LEU A 1155 38.13 -7.21 43.86
C LEU A 1155 37.73 -8.56 44.44
N MET A 1156 37.87 -9.64 43.67
CA MET A 1156 37.54 -11.00 44.11
C MET A 1156 38.37 -11.45 45.33
N ALA A 1157 39.59 -10.93 45.48
CA ALA A 1157 40.42 -11.18 46.66
C ALA A 1157 39.93 -10.41 47.90
N ILE A 1158 39.42 -9.18 47.73
CA ILE A 1158 38.84 -8.37 48.81
C ILE A 1158 37.51 -8.95 49.28
N GLU A 1159 36.56 -9.20 48.37
CA GLU A 1159 35.25 -9.80 48.71
C GLU A 1159 35.41 -11.14 49.44
N ARG A 1160 36.38 -11.96 49.00
CA ARG A 1160 36.71 -13.21 49.68
C ARG A 1160 37.28 -13.00 51.09
N LEU A 1161 38.15 -12.01 51.29
CA LEU A 1161 38.70 -11.71 52.61
C LEU A 1161 37.62 -11.17 53.56
N GLU A 1162 36.64 -10.42 53.05
CA GLU A 1162 35.48 -9.99 53.84
C GLU A 1162 34.60 -11.20 54.21
N MET A 1163 34.30 -12.09 53.25
CA MET A 1163 33.60 -13.37 53.51
C MET A 1163 34.35 -14.37 54.41
N GLU A 1164 35.66 -14.21 54.62
CA GLU A 1164 36.47 -15.02 55.56
C GLU A 1164 36.59 -14.37 56.96
N ASN A 1165 35.96 -13.21 57.20
CA ASN A 1165 35.96 -12.50 58.49
C ASN A 1165 34.57 -12.35 59.17
N ASP A 1166 33.47 -12.62 58.46
CA ASP A 1166 32.09 -12.73 59.00
C ASP A 1166 31.73 -14.16 59.47
#